data_AF-A0A2T1D5P2-F1
#
_entry.id   AF-A0A2T1D5P2-F1
#
_cell.length_a   1.000
_cell.length_b   1.000
_cell.length_c   1.000
_cell.angle_alpha   90.00
_cell.angle_beta   90.00
_cell.angle_gamma   90.00
#
_symmetry.space_group_name_H-M   'P 1'
#
loop_
_entity.id
_entity.type
_entity.pdbx_description
1 polymer ?
#
loop_
_entity_poly.entity_id
_entity_poly.type
_entity_poly.pdbx_seq_one_letter_code
_entity_poly.pdbx_strand_id
1 'polypeptide(L)'
;MKRRHFLQATGATLATLGFSQLELQQQSLRYAKVLAQSTPRKRALLVGISDYLAIREGSGWAALPGAVNDVEMQRELLVHRFGFKPDDVRLITNENAKRENILHEFEDLIQWAKPGDVIVIHYSGHGSTVDDPDRTFKDNLNGTLVPWDSDLPPGGGEVEDITSGTLFLLMAALKTENVTVVLDSCYAGGGTRGNLVIRSRPGQAELLLRGDRGGAMLVASPAERAYQEQKLAELKLSRADWIRQRQAGLAKGVALVAAQRNQEAADATFAGDAHAGVFTYALTRYLWQQTRNEAMGTVLIATKAKTERLLKTLTNQAATQTPDLQTKPNSSNQTQPTYFLSDFATRGQAAEAVVTKVEGNQVQILLNGVEPQVLETFGKGANLTLVNAQGAAIATVEITGRNQLHAKGTVKLKTPGTIASGTLLQERSRVIPSDWSLRIGLDPSLGSEAAIAKAELPKIQSRIEAVPLLQQEVHYILGRMTKPVYDAMQQRKLADIPAVGSLGLFYSGLEPLPESFGKPGESVAQALEQRLQPKFKFLLAGRLLKLMLNPTSTRLNVKAAVRIAGAREFAAQVVAVRGGQTAPLGVGQSAKQIRVNEKIQIVVENNEAKDLDCAIVFLSADGEVQPLPFTSIVPAKTAIEIPGNRTTVTVTPPLGMSEVMVVFSTTSLEQAITQLQVLSETRGDDRAGQAISTVNTLLDELVGGGRRGSSQTQEQRLDSQQMAALSVTFEIIG
;
A
#
# COMPACT_ATOMS: atom_id res chain seq x y z
N MET A 1 -62.57 8.44 33.36
CA MET A 1 -62.59 9.66 32.51
C MET A 1 -62.88 9.26 31.06
N LYS A 2 -63.83 9.92 30.38
CA LYS A 2 -64.34 9.53 29.06
C LYS A 2 -63.38 9.95 27.93
N ARG A 3 -63.18 9.10 26.91
CA ARG A 3 -62.30 9.27 25.71
C ARG A 3 -62.43 10.61 24.98
N ARG A 4 -63.52 11.36 25.18
CA ARG A 4 -63.75 12.69 24.59
C ARG A 4 -62.89 13.80 25.22
N HIS A 5 -62.46 13.65 26.47
CA HIS A 5 -61.61 14.64 27.14
C HIS A 5 -60.12 14.52 26.81
N PHE A 6 -59.64 13.31 26.44
CA PHE A 6 -58.24 13.10 26.06
C PHE A 6 -57.90 13.77 24.72
N LEU A 7 -58.76 13.61 23.70
CA LEU A 7 -58.54 14.20 22.37
C LEU A 7 -58.66 15.73 22.36
N GLN A 8 -59.50 16.31 23.23
CA GLN A 8 -59.57 17.78 23.39
C GLN A 8 -58.34 18.31 24.16
N ALA A 9 -57.78 17.55 25.10
CA ALA A 9 -56.56 17.94 25.80
C ALA A 9 -55.35 17.92 24.85
N THR A 10 -55.18 16.87 24.02
CA THR A 10 -54.03 16.76 23.10
C THR A 10 -54.10 17.75 21.92
N GLY A 11 -55.31 18.07 21.43
CA GLY A 11 -55.51 19.09 20.40
C GLY A 11 -55.20 20.52 20.89
N ALA A 12 -55.54 20.83 22.15
CA ALA A 12 -55.23 22.12 22.76
C ALA A 12 -53.74 22.31 23.05
N THR A 13 -53.01 21.24 23.43
CA THR A 13 -51.56 21.35 23.72
C THR A 13 -50.72 21.57 22.46
N LEU A 14 -51.12 20.98 21.33
CA LEU A 14 -50.42 21.13 20.05
C LEU A 14 -50.68 22.50 19.40
N ALA A 15 -51.87 23.06 19.57
CA ALA A 15 -52.18 24.42 19.14
C ALA A 15 -51.44 25.50 19.95
N THR A 16 -51.23 25.29 21.26
CA THR A 16 -50.46 26.22 22.12
C THR A 16 -48.96 26.23 21.83
N LEU A 17 -48.44 25.20 21.15
CA LEU A 17 -47.02 25.10 20.75
C LEU A 17 -46.77 25.54 19.29
N GLY A 18 -47.80 26.05 18.59
CA GLY A 18 -47.65 26.66 17.26
C GLY A 18 -47.44 25.67 16.11
N PHE A 19 -47.53 24.35 16.33
CA PHE A 19 -47.36 23.37 15.26
C PHE A 19 -48.62 23.30 14.40
N SER A 20 -48.52 23.73 13.14
CA SER A 20 -49.61 23.60 12.19
C SER A 20 -49.84 22.13 11.82
N GLN A 21 -51.09 21.73 11.62
CA GLN A 21 -51.45 20.38 11.17
C GLN A 21 -50.77 20.01 9.83
N LEU A 22 -50.41 21.03 9.03
CA LEU A 22 -49.69 20.91 7.77
C LEU A 22 -48.20 20.55 7.97
N GLU A 23 -47.53 21.12 8.98
CA GLU A 23 -46.11 20.84 9.28
C GLU A 23 -45.90 19.43 9.82
N LEU A 24 -46.82 18.94 10.66
CA LEU A 24 -46.82 17.55 11.13
C LEU A 24 -46.99 16.57 9.98
N GLN A 25 -47.84 16.90 9.00
CA GLN A 25 -48.04 16.07 7.81
C GLN A 25 -46.82 16.11 6.87
N GLN A 26 -46.17 17.26 6.72
CA GLN A 26 -44.92 17.38 5.95
C GLN A 26 -43.73 16.70 6.64
N GLN A 27 -43.63 16.78 7.98
CA GLN A 27 -42.63 16.06 8.75
C GLN A 27 -42.89 14.55 8.72
N SER A 28 -44.14 14.09 8.85
CA SER A 28 -44.45 12.65 8.73
C SER A 28 -44.21 12.14 7.31
N LEU A 29 -44.46 12.94 6.28
CA LEU A 29 -44.13 12.60 4.89
C LEU A 29 -42.61 12.59 4.66
N ARG A 30 -41.83 13.50 5.25
CA ARG A 30 -40.36 13.45 5.24
C ARG A 30 -39.83 12.23 5.99
N TYR A 31 -40.36 11.93 7.17
CA TYR A 31 -40.01 10.74 7.95
C TYR A 31 -40.39 9.45 7.20
N ALA A 32 -41.55 9.42 6.55
CA ALA A 32 -41.95 8.31 5.69
C ALA A 32 -41.07 8.22 4.44
N LYS A 33 -40.60 9.33 3.86
CA LYS A 33 -39.64 9.35 2.73
C LYS A 33 -38.26 8.83 3.14
N VAL A 34 -37.82 9.14 4.37
CA VAL A 34 -36.57 8.65 4.96
C VAL A 34 -36.67 7.17 5.32
N LEU A 35 -37.82 6.71 5.82
CA LEU A 35 -38.09 5.29 6.09
C LEU A 35 -38.39 4.47 4.81
N ALA A 36 -38.82 5.13 3.72
CA ALA A 36 -39.12 4.51 2.42
C ALA A 36 -37.96 4.54 1.42
N GLN A 37 -36.79 5.10 1.77
CA GLN A 37 -35.59 4.85 0.98
C GLN A 37 -35.18 3.39 1.20
N SER A 38 -35.53 2.52 0.25
CA SER A 38 -34.96 1.19 0.14
C SER A 38 -33.43 1.30 0.21
N THR A 39 -32.78 0.46 1.02
CA THR A 39 -31.32 0.33 1.02
C THR A 39 -30.81 0.29 -0.42
N PRO A 40 -29.86 1.17 -0.82
CA PRO A 40 -29.44 1.25 -2.21
C PRO A 40 -28.92 -0.10 -2.68
N ARG A 41 -29.34 -0.54 -3.87
CA ARG A 41 -28.78 -1.76 -4.46
C ARG A 41 -27.34 -1.46 -4.85
N LYS A 42 -26.47 -2.46 -4.72
CA LYS A 42 -25.02 -2.30 -4.91
C LYS A 42 -24.57 -3.29 -5.96
N ARG A 43 -23.82 -2.86 -6.96
CA ARG A 43 -23.21 -3.75 -7.95
C ARG A 43 -21.80 -3.31 -8.26
N ALA A 44 -20.92 -4.27 -8.53
CA ALA A 44 -19.54 -3.97 -8.89
C ALA A 44 -19.08 -4.75 -10.11
N LEU A 45 -18.21 -4.13 -10.91
CA LEU A 45 -17.46 -4.74 -11.99
C LEU A 45 -15.98 -4.58 -11.69
N LEU A 46 -15.28 -5.69 -11.51
CA LEU A 46 -13.86 -5.74 -11.18
C LEU A 46 -13.13 -6.46 -12.31
N VAL A 47 -12.19 -5.77 -12.96
CA VAL A 47 -11.41 -6.26 -14.10
C VAL A 47 -9.94 -6.30 -13.72
N GLY A 48 -9.33 -7.48 -13.69
CA GLY A 48 -7.93 -7.68 -13.30
C GLY A 48 -7.16 -8.49 -14.34
N ILE A 49 -6.09 -7.95 -14.91
CA ILE A 49 -5.38 -8.58 -16.01
C ILE A 49 -3.90 -8.74 -15.64
N SER A 50 -3.50 -9.95 -15.25
CA SER A 50 -2.13 -10.26 -14.82
C SER A 50 -1.25 -10.80 -15.92
N ASP A 51 -1.84 -11.51 -16.88
CA ASP A 51 -1.17 -11.93 -18.10
C ASP A 51 -1.91 -11.41 -19.32
N TYR A 52 -1.22 -11.32 -20.45
CA TYR A 52 -1.76 -10.79 -21.71
C TYR A 52 -1.49 -11.80 -22.82
N LEU A 53 -2.38 -11.89 -23.81
CA LEU A 53 -2.17 -12.76 -24.96
C LEU A 53 -0.82 -12.48 -25.63
N ALA A 54 -0.49 -11.19 -25.79
CA ALA A 54 0.79 -10.72 -26.32
C ALA A 54 2.02 -11.29 -25.57
N ILE A 55 1.95 -11.48 -24.24
CA ILE A 55 3.04 -12.07 -23.46
C ILE A 55 3.25 -13.53 -23.88
N ARG A 56 2.16 -14.27 -24.03
CA ARG A 56 2.19 -15.69 -24.44
C ARG A 56 2.73 -15.87 -25.86
N GLU A 57 2.60 -14.85 -26.69
CA GLU A 57 3.08 -14.83 -28.08
C GLU A 57 4.49 -14.25 -28.22
N GLY A 58 5.17 -13.88 -27.12
CA GLY A 58 6.58 -13.49 -27.11
C GLY A 58 6.87 -12.01 -27.42
N SER A 59 5.89 -11.12 -27.27
CA SER A 59 5.99 -9.68 -27.57
C SER A 59 6.93 -8.87 -26.65
N GLY A 60 7.47 -9.48 -25.60
CA GLY A 60 8.35 -8.82 -24.62
C GLY A 60 7.64 -7.85 -23.67
N TRP A 61 6.33 -8.03 -23.45
CA TRP A 61 5.59 -7.36 -22.38
C TRP A 61 5.87 -8.02 -21.02
N ALA A 62 5.83 -7.25 -19.94
CA ALA A 62 5.95 -7.77 -18.59
C ALA A 62 4.57 -8.16 -18.05
N ALA A 63 4.47 -9.32 -17.39
CA ALA A 63 3.28 -9.69 -16.65
C ALA A 63 3.06 -8.77 -15.44
N LEU A 64 1.80 -8.61 -15.02
CA LEU A 64 1.40 -7.84 -13.83
C LEU A 64 0.87 -8.80 -12.76
N PRO A 65 1.72 -9.55 -12.05
CA PRO A 65 1.28 -10.61 -11.16
C PRO A 65 0.34 -10.13 -10.03
N GLY A 66 0.34 -8.84 -9.70
CA GLY A 66 -0.58 -8.26 -8.70
C GLY A 66 -1.96 -7.88 -9.21
N ALA A 67 -2.21 -7.77 -10.52
CA ALA A 67 -3.47 -7.22 -11.05
C ALA A 67 -4.72 -8.06 -10.72
N VAL A 68 -4.61 -9.39 -10.74
CA VAL A 68 -5.70 -10.28 -10.29
C VAL A 68 -5.86 -10.21 -8.77
N ASN A 69 -4.76 -10.23 -8.01
CA ASN A 69 -4.79 -10.08 -6.54
C ASN A 69 -5.50 -8.77 -6.13
N ASP A 70 -5.28 -7.68 -6.86
CA ASP A 70 -5.89 -6.37 -6.62
C ASP A 70 -7.42 -6.41 -6.67
N VAL A 71 -7.99 -7.07 -7.68
CA VAL A 71 -9.45 -7.18 -7.83
C VAL A 71 -10.06 -8.22 -6.89
N GLU A 72 -9.35 -9.29 -6.56
CA GLU A 72 -9.78 -10.25 -5.53
C GLU A 72 -9.84 -9.61 -4.15
N MET A 73 -8.80 -8.87 -3.76
CA MET A 73 -8.78 -8.09 -2.53
C MET A 73 -9.96 -7.11 -2.44
N GLN A 74 -10.26 -6.43 -3.54
CA GLN A 74 -11.36 -5.46 -3.62
C GLN A 74 -12.73 -6.14 -3.57
N ARG A 75 -12.88 -7.34 -4.16
CA ARG A 75 -14.09 -8.15 -4.02
C ARG A 75 -14.38 -8.44 -2.55
N GLU A 76 -13.38 -8.96 -1.82
CA GLU A 76 -13.54 -9.29 -0.41
C GLU A 76 -13.84 -8.04 0.44
N LEU A 77 -13.20 -6.91 0.13
CA LEU A 77 -13.50 -5.63 0.79
C LEU A 77 -14.95 -5.19 0.54
N LEU A 78 -15.42 -5.20 -0.71
CA LEU A 78 -16.78 -4.78 -1.05
C LEU A 78 -17.84 -5.66 -0.37
N VAL A 79 -17.63 -6.98 -0.35
CA VAL A 79 -18.55 -7.94 0.28
C VAL A 79 -18.51 -7.82 1.81
N HIS A 80 -17.32 -7.92 2.40
CA HIS A 80 -17.16 -8.08 3.84
C HIS A 80 -17.03 -6.77 4.61
N ARG A 81 -16.76 -5.64 3.94
CA ARG A 81 -16.74 -4.31 4.57
C ARG A 81 -17.93 -3.46 4.17
N PHE A 82 -18.23 -3.38 2.87
CA PHE A 82 -19.24 -2.47 2.33
C PHE A 82 -20.60 -3.13 2.04
N GLY A 83 -20.73 -4.42 2.33
CA GLY A 83 -22.00 -5.14 2.30
C GLY A 83 -22.59 -5.27 0.90
N PHE A 84 -21.74 -5.41 -0.11
CA PHE A 84 -22.15 -5.91 -1.43
C PHE A 84 -22.53 -7.39 -1.31
N LYS A 85 -23.51 -7.84 -2.09
CA LYS A 85 -23.77 -9.28 -2.18
C LYS A 85 -22.72 -9.91 -3.09
N PRO A 86 -22.20 -11.11 -2.77
CA PRO A 86 -21.24 -11.80 -3.63
C PRO A 86 -21.67 -11.90 -5.09
N ASP A 87 -22.95 -12.21 -5.34
CA ASP A 87 -23.50 -12.36 -6.70
C ASP A 87 -23.65 -11.03 -7.47
N ASP A 88 -23.62 -9.91 -6.74
CA ASP A 88 -23.65 -8.56 -7.33
C ASP A 88 -22.23 -8.00 -7.57
N VAL A 89 -21.18 -8.78 -7.30
CA VAL A 89 -19.79 -8.41 -7.61
C VAL A 89 -19.27 -9.28 -8.75
N ARG A 90 -19.26 -8.70 -9.94
CA ARG A 90 -18.74 -9.36 -11.14
C ARG A 90 -17.23 -9.20 -11.20
N LEU A 91 -16.53 -10.33 -11.32
CA LEU A 91 -15.08 -10.40 -11.50
C LEU A 91 -14.77 -10.94 -12.90
N ILE A 92 -13.95 -10.21 -13.65
CA ILE A 92 -13.42 -10.62 -14.95
C ILE A 92 -11.90 -10.55 -14.90
N THR A 93 -11.23 -11.66 -15.20
CA THR A 93 -9.78 -11.75 -15.14
C THR A 93 -9.16 -12.38 -16.37
N ASN A 94 -7.92 -11.98 -16.68
CA ASN A 94 -7.05 -12.59 -17.71
C ASN A 94 -7.79 -12.87 -19.02
N GLU A 95 -7.82 -14.12 -19.51
CA GLU A 95 -8.44 -14.51 -20.79
C GLU A 95 -9.93 -14.20 -20.91
N ASN A 96 -10.61 -13.95 -19.79
CA ASN A 96 -12.00 -13.50 -19.78
C ASN A 96 -12.12 -11.98 -19.94
N ALA A 97 -11.06 -11.21 -19.66
CA ALA A 97 -10.99 -9.76 -19.79
C ALA A 97 -10.73 -9.28 -21.21
N LYS A 98 -11.40 -9.90 -22.17
CA LYS A 98 -11.42 -9.48 -23.58
C LYS A 98 -12.17 -8.17 -23.73
N ARG A 99 -11.83 -7.39 -24.77
CA ARG A 99 -12.48 -6.11 -25.06
C ARG A 99 -14.01 -6.25 -25.08
N GLU A 100 -14.51 -7.23 -25.81
CA GLU A 100 -15.95 -7.51 -25.94
C GLU A 100 -16.61 -7.79 -24.58
N ASN A 101 -16.00 -8.65 -23.76
CA ASN A 101 -16.54 -9.03 -22.45
C ASN A 101 -16.56 -7.85 -21.48
N ILE A 102 -15.51 -7.02 -21.48
CA ILE A 102 -15.47 -5.82 -20.64
C ILE A 102 -16.62 -4.89 -21.03
N LEU A 103 -16.78 -4.59 -22.32
CA LEU A 103 -17.88 -3.73 -22.80
C LEU A 103 -19.25 -4.31 -22.49
N HIS A 104 -19.43 -5.63 -22.65
CA HIS A 104 -20.67 -6.32 -22.33
C HIS A 104 -21.08 -6.12 -20.86
N GLU A 105 -20.16 -6.29 -19.91
CA GLU A 105 -20.48 -6.07 -18.49
C GLU A 105 -20.80 -4.60 -18.17
N PHE A 106 -20.18 -3.65 -18.87
CA PHE A 106 -20.56 -2.24 -18.75
C PHE A 106 -22.00 -1.99 -19.24
N GLU A 107 -22.40 -2.60 -20.36
CA GLU A 107 -23.80 -2.54 -20.83
C GLU A 107 -24.77 -3.14 -19.81
N ASP A 108 -24.42 -4.28 -19.23
CA ASP A 108 -25.22 -4.94 -18.20
C ASP A 108 -25.37 -4.06 -16.95
N LEU A 109 -24.31 -3.34 -16.56
CA LEU A 109 -24.40 -2.34 -15.49
C LEU A 109 -25.35 -1.19 -15.86
N ILE A 110 -25.27 -0.66 -17.10
CA ILE A 110 -26.14 0.41 -17.59
C ILE A 110 -27.62 -0.01 -17.57
N GLN A 111 -27.91 -1.24 -17.98
CA GLN A 111 -29.27 -1.78 -17.98
C GLN A 111 -29.81 -2.02 -16.57
N TRP A 112 -28.97 -2.55 -15.67
CA TRP A 112 -29.33 -2.87 -14.29
C TRP A 112 -29.57 -1.62 -13.42
N ALA A 113 -28.77 -0.57 -13.65
CA ALA A 113 -28.73 0.63 -12.83
C ALA A 113 -30.08 1.37 -12.78
N LYS A 114 -30.44 1.85 -11.59
CA LYS A 114 -31.54 2.78 -11.34
C LYS A 114 -31.04 3.95 -10.48
N PRO A 115 -31.78 5.08 -10.45
CA PRO A 115 -31.41 6.20 -9.59
C PRO A 115 -31.26 5.77 -8.13
N GLY A 116 -30.13 6.15 -7.52
CA GLY A 116 -29.81 5.84 -6.11
C GLY A 116 -29.01 4.55 -5.89
N ASP A 117 -28.92 3.66 -6.88
CA ASP A 117 -28.06 2.47 -6.78
C ASP A 117 -26.57 2.87 -6.72
N VAL A 118 -25.76 2.05 -6.06
CA VAL A 118 -24.31 2.24 -5.92
C VAL A 118 -23.57 1.32 -6.88
N ILE A 119 -22.65 1.89 -7.66
CA ILE A 119 -21.83 1.16 -8.63
C ILE A 119 -20.36 1.38 -8.32
N VAL A 120 -19.59 0.29 -8.23
CA VAL A 120 -18.14 0.31 -8.12
C VAL A 120 -17.53 -0.38 -9.34
N ILE A 121 -16.67 0.33 -10.06
CA ILE A 121 -15.91 -0.23 -11.18
C ILE A 121 -14.44 -0.18 -10.80
N HIS A 122 -13.73 -1.29 -10.93
CA HIS A 122 -12.29 -1.33 -10.70
C HIS A 122 -11.61 -1.97 -11.88
N TYR A 123 -10.65 -1.26 -12.48
CA TYR A 123 -9.74 -1.82 -13.48
C TYR A 123 -8.32 -1.85 -12.92
N SER A 124 -7.69 -3.01 -12.99
CA SER A 124 -6.30 -3.24 -12.61
C SER A 124 -5.57 -3.98 -13.74
N GLY A 125 -4.56 -3.35 -14.33
CA GLY A 125 -3.87 -3.86 -15.52
C GLY A 125 -2.99 -2.80 -16.20
N HIS A 126 -2.50 -3.09 -17.40
CA HIS A 126 -1.77 -2.13 -18.23
C HIS A 126 -2.69 -1.01 -18.74
N GLY A 127 -2.19 0.23 -18.66
CA GLY A 127 -2.71 1.34 -19.45
C GLY A 127 -1.85 1.59 -20.69
N SER A 128 -2.35 2.47 -21.56
CA SER A 128 -1.55 3.03 -22.66
C SER A 128 -2.11 4.37 -23.14
N THR A 129 -1.51 4.90 -24.20
CA THR A 129 -2.04 6.04 -24.95
C THR A 129 -2.18 5.70 -26.42
N VAL A 130 -3.19 6.28 -27.04
CA VAL A 130 -3.40 6.32 -28.49
C VAL A 130 -3.54 7.76 -28.93
N ASP A 131 -3.33 8.05 -30.22
CA ASP A 131 -3.62 9.35 -30.81
C ASP A 131 -5.09 9.73 -30.59
N ASP A 132 -5.31 10.96 -30.16
CA ASP A 132 -6.63 11.52 -30.01
C ASP A 132 -7.00 12.33 -31.27
N PRO A 133 -7.84 11.79 -32.17
CA PRO A 133 -8.27 12.51 -33.38
C PRO A 133 -9.11 13.75 -33.03
N ASP A 134 -9.75 13.77 -31.86
CA ASP A 134 -10.58 14.88 -31.39
C ASP A 134 -9.75 15.98 -30.71
N ARG A 135 -8.44 15.75 -30.49
CA ARG A 135 -7.51 16.70 -29.85
C ARG A 135 -8.07 17.24 -28.52
N THR A 136 -8.68 16.35 -27.72
CA THR A 136 -9.40 16.69 -26.49
C THR A 136 -8.47 17.34 -25.47
N PHE A 137 -7.23 16.85 -25.38
CA PHE A 137 -6.21 17.35 -24.45
C PHE A 137 -5.00 17.89 -25.19
N LYS A 138 -4.20 18.74 -24.51
CA LYS A 138 -3.06 19.46 -25.10
C LYS A 138 -1.96 18.58 -25.66
N ASP A 139 -1.81 17.37 -25.14
CA ASP A 139 -0.82 16.41 -25.62
C ASP A 139 -1.32 15.57 -26.80
N ASN A 140 -2.56 15.80 -27.25
CA ASN A 140 -3.18 15.13 -28.39
C ASN A 140 -3.27 13.59 -28.24
N LEU A 141 -3.21 13.09 -27.01
CA LEU A 141 -3.30 11.66 -26.70
C LEU A 141 -4.61 11.35 -25.96
N ASN A 142 -5.04 10.11 -26.07
CA ASN A 142 -6.15 9.53 -25.32
C ASN A 142 -5.63 8.36 -24.48
N GLY A 143 -5.84 8.41 -23.16
CA GLY A 143 -5.46 7.30 -22.28
C GLY A 143 -6.38 6.09 -22.51
N THR A 144 -5.85 4.89 -22.39
CA THR A 144 -6.57 3.65 -22.65
C THR A 144 -6.44 2.62 -21.53
N LEU A 145 -7.48 1.81 -21.37
CA LEU A 145 -7.40 0.52 -20.70
C LEU A 145 -7.02 -0.52 -21.76
N VAL A 146 -6.08 -1.41 -21.46
CA VAL A 146 -5.62 -2.45 -22.39
C VAL A 146 -6.33 -3.76 -22.04
N PRO A 147 -7.27 -4.24 -22.86
CA PRO A 147 -7.87 -5.56 -22.69
C PRO A 147 -6.86 -6.69 -22.88
N TRP A 148 -7.21 -7.91 -22.45
CA TRP A 148 -6.33 -9.08 -22.53
C TRP A 148 -5.95 -9.45 -23.97
N ASP A 149 -6.87 -9.23 -24.91
CA ASP A 149 -6.76 -9.52 -26.35
C ASP A 149 -6.27 -8.33 -27.18
N SER A 150 -5.89 -7.20 -26.56
CA SER A 150 -5.29 -6.08 -27.28
C SER A 150 -3.78 -6.28 -27.40
N ASP A 151 -3.32 -6.53 -28.63
CA ASP A 151 -1.90 -6.68 -28.95
C ASP A 151 -1.26 -5.34 -29.34
N LEU A 152 0.07 -5.29 -29.38
CA LEU A 152 0.86 -4.14 -29.82
C LEU A 152 1.48 -4.42 -31.20
N PRO A 153 0.94 -3.83 -32.29
CA PRO A 153 1.48 -4.04 -33.63
C PRO A 153 2.96 -3.60 -33.73
N PRO A 154 3.83 -4.37 -34.42
CA PRO A 154 5.20 -3.96 -34.69
C PRO A 154 5.26 -2.61 -35.42
N GLY A 155 6.05 -1.67 -34.90
CA GLY A 155 6.11 -0.32 -35.48
C GLY A 155 4.86 0.55 -35.28
N GLY A 156 3.95 0.18 -34.38
CA GLY A 156 2.72 0.92 -34.08
C GLY A 156 1.56 0.63 -35.04
N GLY A 157 0.37 1.17 -34.75
CA GLY A 157 -0.84 0.90 -35.55
C GLY A 157 -2.13 0.87 -34.73
N GLU A 158 -3.14 0.20 -35.30
CA GLU A 158 -4.45 0.03 -34.67
C GLU A 158 -4.37 -0.92 -33.46
N VAL A 159 -5.04 -0.55 -32.37
CA VAL A 159 -5.12 -1.36 -31.15
C VAL A 159 -6.57 -1.49 -30.69
N GLU A 160 -6.89 -2.65 -30.11
CA GLU A 160 -8.22 -2.97 -29.57
C GLU A 160 -8.37 -2.51 -28.11
N ASP A 161 -7.81 -1.33 -27.83
CA ASP A 161 -7.88 -0.69 -26.53
C ASP A 161 -9.26 -0.08 -26.27
N ILE A 162 -9.63 0.08 -24.99
CA ILE A 162 -10.80 0.85 -24.58
C ILE A 162 -10.33 2.24 -24.15
N THR A 163 -10.73 3.28 -24.88
CA THR A 163 -10.26 4.64 -24.62
C THR A 163 -10.97 5.29 -23.43
N SER A 164 -10.33 6.29 -22.82
CA SER A 164 -10.95 7.13 -21.78
C SER A 164 -12.19 7.86 -22.28
N GLY A 165 -12.27 8.11 -23.60
CA GLY A 165 -13.46 8.65 -24.25
C GLY A 165 -14.64 7.69 -24.19
N THR A 166 -14.40 6.41 -24.48
CA THR A 166 -15.41 5.36 -24.35
C THR A 166 -15.80 5.14 -22.90
N LEU A 167 -14.82 5.11 -21.97
CA LEU A 167 -15.11 5.04 -20.53
C LEU A 167 -16.01 6.20 -20.07
N PHE A 168 -15.77 7.42 -20.56
CA PHE A 168 -16.63 8.56 -20.27
C PHE A 168 -18.08 8.33 -20.75
N LEU A 169 -18.27 7.82 -21.98
CA LEU A 169 -19.60 7.54 -22.54
C LEU A 169 -20.33 6.44 -21.75
N LEU A 170 -19.61 5.39 -21.38
CA LEU A 170 -20.13 4.31 -20.53
C LEU A 170 -20.59 4.86 -19.17
N MET A 171 -19.78 5.71 -18.53
CA MET A 171 -20.16 6.37 -17.28
C MET A 171 -21.36 7.31 -17.46
N ALA A 172 -21.43 8.06 -18.57
CA ALA A 172 -22.54 8.95 -18.87
C ALA A 172 -23.88 8.20 -19.01
N ALA A 173 -23.85 6.96 -19.51
CA ALA A 173 -25.02 6.12 -19.72
C ALA A 173 -25.60 5.49 -18.43
N LEU A 174 -24.81 5.35 -17.35
CA LEU A 174 -25.27 4.77 -16.08
C LEU A 174 -26.43 5.57 -15.47
N LYS A 175 -27.52 4.94 -15.02
CA LYS A 175 -28.71 5.65 -14.51
C LYS A 175 -28.62 6.09 -13.03
N THR A 176 -27.41 6.21 -12.49
CA THR A 176 -27.14 6.64 -11.11
C THR A 176 -25.94 7.60 -11.05
N GLU A 177 -25.89 8.44 -10.02
CA GLU A 177 -24.76 9.34 -9.75
C GLU A 177 -23.75 8.75 -8.74
N ASN A 178 -24.14 7.69 -8.03
CA ASN A 178 -23.32 7.03 -7.01
C ASN A 178 -22.36 6.02 -7.65
N VAL A 179 -21.42 6.53 -8.45
CA VAL A 179 -20.45 5.73 -9.21
C VAL A 179 -19.05 5.99 -8.69
N THR A 180 -18.33 4.94 -8.32
CA THR A 180 -16.90 5.02 -7.99
C THR A 180 -16.12 4.18 -8.98
N VAL A 181 -15.20 4.81 -9.68
CA VAL A 181 -14.23 4.12 -10.54
C VAL A 181 -12.88 4.07 -9.83
N VAL A 182 -12.21 2.93 -9.85
CA VAL A 182 -10.83 2.76 -9.37
C VAL A 182 -9.99 2.32 -10.56
N LEU A 183 -8.92 3.05 -10.88
CA LEU A 183 -8.03 2.75 -12.00
C LEU A 183 -6.61 2.55 -11.48
N ASP A 184 -6.15 1.28 -11.47
CA ASP A 184 -4.77 0.91 -11.16
C ASP A 184 -4.00 0.54 -12.42
N SER A 185 -3.71 1.58 -13.20
CA SER A 185 -2.95 1.56 -14.45
C SER A 185 -2.24 2.90 -14.67
N CYS A 186 -1.29 2.97 -15.60
CA CYS A 186 -0.62 4.21 -15.98
C CYS A 186 -0.39 4.31 -17.50
N TYR A 187 0.07 5.49 -17.93
CA TYR A 187 0.21 5.86 -19.34
C TYR A 187 1.65 6.22 -19.74
N ALA A 188 2.60 6.02 -18.84
CA ALA A 188 3.96 6.56 -18.90
C ALA A 188 4.97 5.66 -19.65
N GLY A 189 4.50 4.64 -20.36
CA GLY A 189 5.35 3.63 -20.99
C GLY A 189 5.63 2.44 -20.06
N GLY A 190 5.71 1.25 -20.65
CA GLY A 190 5.86 -0.01 -19.93
C GLY A 190 7.29 -0.39 -19.59
N GLY A 191 7.45 -1.61 -19.09
CA GLY A 191 8.73 -2.21 -18.74
C GLY A 191 8.90 -2.43 -17.24
N THR A 192 10.16 -2.60 -16.83
CA THR A 192 10.53 -2.89 -15.45
C THR A 192 11.53 -1.88 -14.92
N ARG A 193 11.48 -1.62 -13.61
CA ARG A 193 12.42 -0.77 -12.89
C ARG A 193 12.95 -1.55 -11.70
N GLY A 194 14.11 -2.18 -11.88
CA GLY A 194 14.64 -3.12 -10.91
C GLY A 194 13.69 -4.32 -10.74
N ASN A 195 13.12 -4.46 -9.54
CA ASN A 195 12.16 -5.50 -9.18
C ASN A 195 10.70 -5.06 -9.30
N LEU A 196 10.43 -3.84 -9.78
CA LEU A 196 9.08 -3.32 -10.00
C LEU A 196 8.66 -3.49 -11.45
N VAL A 197 7.38 -3.76 -11.68
CA VAL A 197 6.79 -3.76 -13.03
C VAL A 197 5.91 -2.53 -13.20
N ILE A 198 6.08 -1.81 -14.31
CA ILE A 198 5.29 -0.61 -14.59
C ILE A 198 3.96 -1.02 -15.25
N ARG A 199 2.84 -0.50 -14.72
CA ARG A 199 1.47 -0.83 -15.15
C ARG A 199 1.07 -0.09 -16.43
N SER A 200 1.94 -0.09 -17.43
CA SER A 200 1.71 0.44 -18.77
C SER A 200 2.25 -0.58 -19.77
N ARG A 201 1.66 -0.67 -20.96
CA ARG A 201 2.31 -1.40 -22.06
C ARG A 201 3.54 -0.61 -22.56
N PRO A 202 4.50 -1.26 -23.23
CA PRO A 202 5.63 -0.58 -23.88
C PRO A 202 5.21 0.66 -24.68
N GLY A 203 5.90 1.77 -24.46
CA GLY A 203 5.62 3.04 -25.12
C GLY A 203 6.39 3.22 -26.43
N GLN A 204 6.11 4.31 -27.15
CA GLN A 204 6.76 4.66 -28.43
C GLN A 204 8.30 4.68 -28.34
N ALA A 205 8.88 5.19 -27.25
CA ALA A 205 10.34 5.22 -27.07
C ALA A 205 10.96 3.82 -26.96
N GLU A 206 10.26 2.87 -26.34
CA GLU A 206 10.72 1.48 -26.23
C GLU A 206 10.62 0.75 -27.56
N LEU A 207 9.58 1.03 -28.35
CA LEU A 207 9.44 0.54 -29.73
C LEU A 207 10.57 1.06 -30.63
N LEU A 208 10.87 2.36 -30.58
CA LEU A 208 11.95 2.97 -31.35
C LEU A 208 13.33 2.38 -31.01
N LEU A 209 13.57 2.04 -29.73
CA LEU A 209 14.82 1.39 -29.29
C LEU A 209 14.97 -0.06 -29.80
N ARG A 210 13.86 -0.74 -30.13
CA ARG A 210 13.88 -2.09 -30.73
C ARG A 210 14.17 -2.07 -32.24
N GLY A 211 14.44 -0.89 -32.81
CA GLY A 211 14.75 -0.72 -34.24
C GLY A 211 13.53 -0.50 -35.13
N ASP A 212 12.33 -0.33 -34.54
CA ASP A 212 11.13 0.02 -35.28
C ASP A 212 11.27 1.46 -35.80
N ARG A 213 11.17 1.63 -37.13
CA ARG A 213 11.47 2.92 -37.79
C ARG A 213 10.42 3.99 -37.44
N GLY A 214 10.89 5.24 -37.37
CA GLY A 214 10.18 6.41 -36.85
C GLY A 214 8.76 6.63 -37.38
N GLY A 215 7.82 6.82 -36.47
CA GLY A 215 6.41 7.10 -36.76
C GLY A 215 5.40 6.23 -36.00
N ALA A 216 5.85 5.25 -35.20
CA ALA A 216 4.99 4.34 -34.46
C ALA A 216 4.01 5.08 -33.54
N MET A 217 2.78 5.28 -34.01
CA MET A 217 1.69 5.91 -33.27
C MET A 217 0.57 4.90 -33.13
N LEU A 218 0.09 4.71 -31.91
CA LEU A 218 -1.02 3.82 -31.65
C LEU A 218 -2.31 4.58 -31.91
N VAL A 219 -3.25 3.96 -32.60
CA VAL A 219 -4.55 4.56 -32.92
C VAL A 219 -5.66 3.62 -32.49
N ALA A 220 -6.76 4.17 -32.00
CA ALA A 220 -7.94 3.38 -31.66
C ALA A 220 -8.51 2.67 -32.91
N SER A 221 -8.87 1.40 -32.77
CA SER A 221 -9.46 0.60 -33.86
C SER A 221 -10.75 1.20 -34.43
N PRO A 222 -11.14 0.86 -35.67
CA PRO A 222 -12.43 1.24 -36.23
C PRO A 222 -13.62 0.80 -35.37
N ALA A 223 -13.52 -0.36 -34.71
CA ALA A 223 -14.55 -0.88 -33.81
C ALA A 223 -14.73 0.01 -32.57
N GLU A 224 -13.64 0.53 -32.00
CA GLU A 224 -13.69 1.51 -30.91
C GLU A 224 -14.39 2.80 -31.33
N ARG A 225 -14.10 3.32 -32.52
CA ARG A 225 -14.75 4.53 -33.06
C ARG A 225 -16.24 4.30 -33.34
N ALA A 226 -16.59 3.17 -33.94
CA ALA A 226 -17.99 2.82 -34.22
C ALA A 226 -18.81 2.71 -32.92
N TYR A 227 -18.24 2.10 -31.87
CA TYR A 227 -18.87 2.01 -30.57
C TYR A 227 -19.11 3.39 -29.93
N GLN A 228 -18.16 4.32 -30.05
CA GLN A 228 -18.32 5.69 -29.57
C GLN A 228 -19.48 6.42 -30.28
N GLU A 229 -19.55 6.32 -31.62
CA GLU A 229 -20.62 6.94 -32.40
C GLU A 229 -22.00 6.38 -32.02
N GLN A 230 -22.10 5.06 -31.83
CA GLN A 230 -23.32 4.44 -31.33
C GLN A 230 -23.73 5.02 -29.98
N LYS A 231 -22.79 5.12 -29.01
CA LYS A 231 -23.09 5.66 -27.68
C LYS A 231 -23.44 7.13 -27.67
N LEU A 232 -22.80 7.94 -28.51
CA LEU A 232 -23.15 9.35 -28.69
C LEU A 232 -24.59 9.48 -29.19
N ALA A 233 -25.00 8.67 -30.16
CA ALA A 233 -26.37 8.65 -30.67
C ALA A 233 -27.39 8.22 -29.59
N GLU A 234 -27.10 7.14 -28.84
CA GLU A 234 -27.93 6.66 -27.73
C GLU A 234 -28.12 7.73 -26.63
N LEU A 235 -27.04 8.44 -26.29
CA LEU A 235 -27.04 9.51 -25.29
C LEU A 235 -27.58 10.85 -25.82
N LYS A 236 -27.84 10.95 -27.14
CA LYS A 236 -28.21 12.20 -27.83
C LYS A 236 -27.19 13.32 -27.56
N LEU A 237 -25.91 12.96 -27.52
CA LEU A 237 -24.81 13.87 -27.21
C LEU A 237 -24.06 14.23 -28.49
N SER A 238 -23.88 15.52 -28.77
CA SER A 238 -23.06 15.94 -29.90
C SER A 238 -21.58 15.69 -29.62
N ARG A 239 -20.77 15.46 -30.67
CA ARG A 239 -19.33 15.25 -30.53
C ARG A 239 -18.62 16.44 -29.86
N ALA A 240 -19.05 17.67 -30.19
CA ALA A 240 -18.53 18.89 -29.56
C ALA A 240 -18.87 18.98 -28.07
N ASP A 241 -20.09 18.60 -27.67
CA ASP A 241 -20.48 18.57 -26.26
C ASP A 241 -19.72 17.49 -25.50
N TRP A 242 -19.51 16.32 -26.09
CA TRP A 242 -18.75 15.23 -25.52
C TRP A 242 -17.30 15.64 -25.23
N ILE A 243 -16.61 16.24 -26.21
CA ILE A 243 -15.25 16.78 -26.04
C ILE A 243 -15.23 17.80 -24.90
N ARG A 244 -16.14 18.77 -24.91
CA ARG A 244 -16.23 19.81 -23.86
C ARG A 244 -16.45 19.20 -22.46
N GLN A 245 -17.31 18.20 -22.34
CA GLN A 245 -17.58 17.56 -21.06
C GLN A 245 -16.38 16.73 -20.56
N ARG A 246 -15.69 16.01 -21.45
CA ARG A 246 -14.44 15.29 -21.12
C ARG A 246 -13.35 16.23 -20.63
N GLN A 247 -13.22 17.40 -21.24
CA GLN A 247 -12.29 18.45 -20.79
C GLN A 247 -12.65 19.01 -19.41
N ALA A 248 -13.94 19.04 -19.08
CA ALA A 248 -14.40 19.54 -17.78
C ALA A 248 -14.15 18.55 -16.64
N GLY A 249 -14.29 17.24 -16.87
CA GLY A 249 -14.02 16.21 -15.88
C GLY A 249 -14.82 14.93 -16.11
N LEU A 250 -15.20 14.24 -15.03
CA LEU A 250 -15.96 12.99 -15.11
C LEU A 250 -17.43 13.20 -15.48
N ALA A 251 -18.01 12.25 -16.19
CA ALA A 251 -19.44 12.24 -16.48
C ALA A 251 -20.29 12.10 -15.20
N LYS A 252 -19.90 11.20 -14.29
CA LYS A 252 -20.63 10.87 -13.06
C LYS A 252 -19.67 10.50 -11.93
N GLY A 253 -20.13 10.65 -10.69
CA GLY A 253 -19.46 10.08 -9.52
C GLY A 253 -18.03 10.57 -9.29
N VAL A 254 -17.14 9.63 -8.95
CA VAL A 254 -15.70 9.86 -8.72
C VAL A 254 -14.84 8.81 -9.40
N ALA A 255 -13.57 9.14 -9.63
CA ALA A 255 -12.52 8.20 -10.01
C ALA A 255 -11.31 8.35 -9.09
N LEU A 256 -10.89 7.23 -8.48
CA LEU A 256 -9.62 7.11 -7.77
C LEU A 256 -8.60 6.52 -8.74
N VAL A 257 -7.55 7.26 -9.06
CA VAL A 257 -6.54 6.85 -10.05
C VAL A 257 -5.19 6.66 -9.39
N ALA A 258 -4.45 5.63 -9.80
CA ALA A 258 -3.19 5.23 -9.17
C ALA A 258 -2.05 6.24 -9.35
N ALA A 259 -2.04 6.95 -10.47
CA ALA A 259 -0.98 7.88 -10.86
C ALA A 259 -1.55 9.04 -11.69
N GLN A 260 -0.83 10.17 -11.70
CA GLN A 260 -1.09 11.25 -12.64
C GLN A 260 -0.71 10.84 -14.07
N ARG A 261 -1.18 11.61 -15.07
CA ARG A 261 -1.05 11.25 -16.49
C ARG A 261 0.39 11.02 -16.97
N ASN A 262 1.35 11.72 -16.38
CA ASN A 262 2.78 11.67 -16.69
C ASN A 262 3.59 10.88 -15.63
N GLN A 263 2.90 10.17 -14.73
CA GLN A 263 3.51 9.37 -13.67
C GLN A 263 3.29 7.88 -13.95
N GLU A 264 4.15 7.09 -13.34
CA GLU A 264 4.08 5.64 -13.42
C GLU A 264 3.23 5.09 -12.28
N ALA A 265 2.62 3.93 -12.52
CA ALA A 265 2.06 3.10 -11.47
C ALA A 265 2.82 1.78 -11.43
N ALA A 266 3.18 1.32 -10.23
CA ALA A 266 3.98 0.12 -10.04
C ALA A 266 3.16 -1.06 -9.53
N ASP A 267 3.46 -2.25 -10.05
CA ASP A 267 3.22 -3.54 -9.44
C ASP A 267 4.46 -3.95 -8.64
N ALA A 268 4.26 -4.38 -7.40
CA ALA A 268 5.34 -4.70 -6.49
C ALA A 268 5.20 -6.12 -5.92
N THR A 269 6.35 -6.78 -5.78
CA THR A 269 6.48 -8.06 -5.07
C THR A 269 7.05 -7.84 -3.68
N PHE A 270 6.40 -8.40 -2.66
CA PHE A 270 6.79 -8.27 -1.26
C PHE A 270 6.51 -9.55 -0.46
N ALA A 271 7.09 -9.65 0.74
CA ALA A 271 6.94 -10.80 1.63
C ALA A 271 7.29 -12.15 0.98
N GLY A 272 8.34 -12.14 0.16
CA GLY A 272 8.77 -13.28 -0.66
C GLY A 272 7.93 -13.47 -1.93
N ASP A 273 6.62 -13.62 -1.80
CA ASP A 273 5.74 -14.22 -2.82
C ASP A 273 4.45 -13.44 -3.12
N ALA A 274 4.15 -12.36 -2.39
CA ALA A 274 2.92 -11.60 -2.59
C ALA A 274 3.12 -10.51 -3.64
N HIS A 275 2.12 -10.33 -4.51
CA HIS A 275 2.13 -9.33 -5.56
C HIS A 275 0.87 -8.46 -5.49
N ALA A 276 1.02 -7.15 -5.68
CA ALA A 276 -0.11 -6.22 -5.78
C ALA A 276 0.30 -4.91 -6.45
N GLY A 277 -0.68 -4.20 -7.01
CA GLY A 277 -0.54 -2.79 -7.34
C GLY A 277 -0.28 -1.98 -6.08
N VAL A 278 0.78 -1.16 -6.09
CA VAL A 278 1.16 -0.34 -4.92
C VAL A 278 0.01 0.55 -4.47
N PHE A 279 -0.76 1.09 -5.41
CA PHE A 279 -1.94 1.92 -5.12
C PHE A 279 -3.08 1.08 -4.56
N THR A 280 -3.51 0.02 -5.24
CA THR A 280 -4.64 -0.81 -4.76
C THR A 280 -4.35 -1.43 -3.41
N TYR A 281 -3.13 -1.91 -3.17
CA TYR A 281 -2.76 -2.47 -1.88
C TYR A 281 -2.84 -1.41 -0.77
N ALA A 282 -2.33 -0.19 -1.02
CA ALA A 282 -2.41 0.93 -0.07
C ALA A 282 -3.86 1.34 0.23
N LEU A 283 -4.71 1.45 -0.80
CA LEU A 283 -6.13 1.80 -0.70
C LEU A 283 -6.88 0.73 0.10
N THR A 284 -6.78 -0.53 -0.31
CA THR A 284 -7.45 -1.67 0.31
C THR A 284 -7.09 -1.75 1.78
N ARG A 285 -5.80 -1.66 2.11
CA ARG A 285 -5.33 -1.69 3.49
C ARG A 285 -5.90 -0.55 4.32
N TYR A 286 -5.95 0.66 3.77
CA TYR A 286 -6.55 1.79 4.47
C TYR A 286 -8.02 1.52 4.81
N LEU A 287 -8.80 1.03 3.84
CA LEU A 287 -10.23 0.75 4.01
C LEU A 287 -10.51 -0.42 4.99
N TRP A 288 -9.62 -1.39 5.10
CA TRP A 288 -9.68 -2.42 6.15
C TRP A 288 -9.32 -1.92 7.54
N GLN A 289 -8.43 -0.95 7.63
CA GLN A 289 -8.00 -0.33 8.89
C GLN A 289 -8.94 0.79 9.35
N GLN A 290 -9.81 1.28 8.46
CA GLN A 290 -10.76 2.36 8.74
C GLN A 290 -11.77 1.96 9.82
N THR A 291 -11.94 2.79 10.85
CA THR A 291 -12.83 2.53 12.00
C THR A 291 -14.14 3.33 11.98
N ARG A 292 -14.26 4.30 11.07
CA ARG A 292 -15.41 5.19 10.93
C ARG A 292 -15.70 5.47 9.46
N ASN A 293 -16.91 5.89 9.12
CA ASN A 293 -17.18 6.33 7.76
C ASN A 293 -16.39 7.61 7.45
N GLU A 294 -15.71 7.67 6.32
CA GLU A 294 -14.90 8.82 5.92
C GLU A 294 -15.25 9.28 4.51
N ALA A 295 -15.00 10.55 4.23
CA ALA A 295 -15.19 11.11 2.90
C ALA A 295 -14.13 10.57 1.94
N MET A 296 -14.47 10.44 0.65
CA MET A 296 -13.55 9.95 -0.38
C MET A 296 -12.28 10.80 -0.50
N GLY A 297 -12.37 12.12 -0.28
CA GLY A 297 -11.19 12.99 -0.20
C GLY A 297 -10.23 12.62 0.94
N THR A 298 -10.76 12.25 2.11
CA THR A 298 -9.94 11.80 3.25
C THR A 298 -9.30 10.45 2.99
N VAL A 299 -10.06 9.52 2.41
CA VAL A 299 -9.56 8.20 1.98
C VAL A 299 -8.40 8.35 1.00
N LEU A 300 -8.52 9.24 0.00
CA LEU A 300 -7.44 9.47 -0.95
C LEU A 300 -6.19 10.01 -0.26
N ILE A 301 -6.30 11.01 0.62
CA ILE A 301 -5.14 11.60 1.31
C ILE A 301 -4.35 10.51 2.06
N ALA A 302 -5.05 9.66 2.80
CA ALA A 302 -4.41 8.58 3.53
C ALA A 302 -3.83 7.49 2.61
N THR A 303 -4.53 7.20 1.50
CA THR A 303 -4.04 6.27 0.45
C THR A 303 -2.75 6.79 -0.16
N LYS A 304 -2.70 8.07 -0.57
CA LYS A 304 -1.50 8.73 -1.09
C LYS A 304 -0.33 8.61 -0.13
N ALA A 305 -0.55 8.92 1.16
CA ALA A 305 0.51 8.81 2.18
C ALA A 305 1.03 7.37 2.34
N LYS A 306 0.14 6.35 2.25
CA LYS A 306 0.55 4.94 2.30
C LYS A 306 1.27 4.48 1.03
N THR A 307 0.80 4.89 -0.15
CA THR A 307 1.45 4.63 -1.45
C THR A 307 2.86 5.21 -1.46
N GLU A 308 3.01 6.48 -1.08
CA GLU A 308 4.31 7.15 -1.00
C GLU A 308 5.26 6.44 -0.01
N ARG A 309 4.76 6.02 1.15
CA ARG A 309 5.58 5.29 2.14
C ARG A 309 6.06 3.95 1.63
N LEU A 310 5.20 3.20 0.95
CA LEU A 310 5.58 1.92 0.34
C LEU A 310 6.63 2.14 -0.74
N LEU A 311 6.42 3.06 -1.66
CA LEU A 311 7.38 3.37 -2.73
C LEU A 311 8.72 3.85 -2.17
N LYS A 312 8.71 4.72 -1.15
CA LYS A 312 9.95 5.16 -0.49
C LYS A 312 10.75 4.00 0.08
N THR A 313 10.10 2.95 0.59
CA THR A 313 10.80 1.72 1.03
C THR A 313 11.47 1.00 -0.14
N LEU A 314 10.83 1.02 -1.31
CA LEU A 314 11.25 0.29 -2.50
C LEU A 314 12.27 1.05 -3.35
N THR A 315 12.24 2.38 -3.36
CA THR A 315 12.95 3.25 -4.31
C THR A 315 13.81 4.34 -3.65
N ASN A 316 13.66 4.59 -2.34
CA ASN A 316 14.29 5.72 -1.63
C ASN A 316 13.98 7.11 -2.25
N GLN A 317 12.91 7.23 -3.04
CA GLN A 317 12.48 8.51 -3.62
C GLN A 317 11.02 8.80 -3.36
N ALA A 318 10.70 10.09 -3.24
CA ALA A 318 9.33 10.57 -3.24
C ALA A 318 8.79 10.68 -4.69
N ALA A 319 7.56 10.23 -4.91
CA ALA A 319 6.69 10.65 -6.01
C ALA A 319 6.98 10.13 -7.45
N THR A 320 7.26 8.83 -7.64
CA THR A 320 7.08 8.20 -8.97
C THR A 320 5.60 7.91 -9.30
N GLN A 321 4.77 7.79 -8.26
CA GLN A 321 3.35 7.48 -8.35
C GLN A 321 2.60 8.26 -7.26
N THR A 322 1.74 9.20 -7.67
CA THR A 322 0.89 9.97 -6.76
C THR A 322 -0.58 9.71 -7.09
N PRO A 323 -1.32 9.01 -6.22
CA PRO A 323 -2.74 8.81 -6.43
C PRO A 323 -3.53 10.12 -6.51
N ASP A 324 -4.57 10.13 -7.33
CA ASP A 324 -5.43 11.30 -7.55
C ASP A 324 -6.93 10.94 -7.50
N LEU A 325 -7.77 11.95 -7.23
CA LEU A 325 -9.22 11.84 -7.08
C LEU A 325 -9.85 12.83 -8.05
N GLN A 326 -10.45 12.29 -9.10
CA GLN A 326 -11.26 13.05 -10.03
C GLN A 326 -12.72 12.97 -9.64
N THR A 327 -13.46 14.05 -9.87
CA THR A 327 -14.88 14.13 -9.53
C THR A 327 -15.67 14.72 -10.68
N LYS A 328 -16.98 14.44 -10.72
CA LYS A 328 -17.90 15.15 -11.61
C LYS A 328 -17.80 16.67 -11.34
N PRO A 329 -17.64 17.52 -12.37
CA PRO A 329 -17.58 18.96 -12.18
C PRO A 329 -18.81 19.51 -11.45
N ASN A 330 -18.61 20.54 -10.62
CA ASN A 330 -19.65 21.20 -9.83
C ASN A 330 -20.44 20.25 -8.91
N SER A 331 -19.81 19.17 -8.43
CA SER A 331 -20.40 18.24 -7.46
C SER A 331 -19.75 18.34 -6.09
N SER A 332 -20.46 17.88 -5.06
CA SER A 332 -19.91 17.67 -3.71
C SER A 332 -19.39 16.25 -3.52
N ASN A 333 -19.03 15.54 -4.60
CA ASN A 333 -18.74 14.12 -4.54
C ASN A 333 -17.54 13.81 -3.64
N GLN A 334 -16.48 14.63 -3.66
CA GLN A 334 -15.30 14.44 -2.80
C GLN A 334 -15.62 14.35 -1.29
N THR A 335 -16.66 15.05 -0.84
CA THR A 335 -17.07 15.08 0.58
C THR A 335 -18.10 14.00 0.92
N GLN A 336 -18.58 13.23 -0.07
CA GLN A 336 -19.48 12.11 0.19
C GLN A 336 -18.73 10.94 0.83
N PRO A 337 -19.44 10.10 1.61
CA PRO A 337 -18.89 8.87 2.17
C PRO A 337 -18.27 7.95 1.11
N THR A 338 -17.32 7.10 1.51
CA THR A 338 -16.72 6.08 0.64
C THR A 338 -17.79 5.27 -0.09
N TYR A 339 -17.66 5.16 -1.42
CA TYR A 339 -18.62 4.51 -2.31
C TYR A 339 -20.07 5.05 -2.22
N PHE A 340 -20.26 6.27 -1.73
CA PHE A 340 -21.57 6.88 -1.49
C PHE A 340 -22.44 6.07 -0.49
N LEU A 341 -21.81 5.34 0.44
CA LEU A 341 -22.49 4.52 1.43
C LEU A 341 -22.46 5.18 2.81
N SER A 342 -23.63 5.50 3.36
CA SER A 342 -23.77 6.06 4.72
C SER A 342 -23.59 5.02 5.83
N ASP A 343 -23.94 3.77 5.57
CA ASP A 343 -24.16 2.73 6.60
C ASP A 343 -22.89 1.93 6.94
N PHE A 344 -21.76 2.61 7.16
CA PHE A 344 -20.51 1.97 7.60
C PHE A 344 -20.58 1.45 9.06
N ALA A 345 -21.57 1.90 9.83
CA ALA A 345 -21.65 1.81 11.28
C ALA A 345 -21.64 0.37 11.86
N THR A 346 -21.98 -0.66 11.08
CA THR A 346 -22.06 -2.04 11.61
C THR A 346 -20.73 -2.81 11.60
N ARG A 347 -19.64 -2.25 11.04
CA ARG A 347 -18.38 -2.99 10.87
C ARG A 347 -17.12 -2.20 11.24
N GLY A 348 -17.17 -1.04 11.89
CA GLY A 348 -16.05 -0.10 12.14
C GLY A 348 -14.83 -0.57 12.97
N GLN A 349 -14.51 -1.86 12.98
CA GLN A 349 -13.30 -2.41 13.58
C GLN A 349 -12.17 -2.46 12.55
N ALA A 350 -10.98 -2.01 12.92
CA ALA A 350 -9.78 -2.22 12.11
C ALA A 350 -9.44 -3.72 12.07
N ALA A 351 -8.97 -4.21 10.92
CA ALA A 351 -8.59 -5.61 10.75
C ALA A 351 -7.35 -5.75 9.88
N GLU A 352 -6.56 -6.78 10.18
CA GLU A 352 -5.42 -7.22 9.35
C GLU A 352 -5.87 -8.23 8.31
N ALA A 353 -6.96 -8.94 8.62
CA ALA A 353 -7.42 -10.06 7.83
C ALA A 353 -8.92 -10.30 7.98
N VAL A 354 -9.44 -11.13 7.08
CA VAL A 354 -10.83 -11.58 7.07
C VAL A 354 -10.88 -13.09 6.80
N VAL A 355 -11.81 -13.78 7.46
CA VAL A 355 -12.15 -15.18 7.15
C VAL A 355 -12.95 -15.21 5.85
N THR A 356 -12.45 -15.86 4.81
CA THR A 356 -13.15 -15.98 3.52
C THR A 356 -13.96 -17.27 3.43
N LYS A 357 -13.50 -18.36 4.06
CA LYS A 357 -14.17 -19.66 4.07
C LYS A 357 -13.98 -20.38 5.42
N VAL A 358 -14.96 -21.19 5.81
CA VAL A 358 -14.94 -21.99 7.04
C VAL A 358 -15.25 -23.45 6.70
N GLU A 359 -14.42 -24.38 7.17
CA GLU A 359 -14.54 -25.82 6.98
C GLU A 359 -14.25 -26.54 8.30
N GLY A 360 -15.31 -26.78 9.09
CA GLY A 360 -15.14 -27.34 10.44
C GLY A 360 -14.38 -26.38 11.36
N ASN A 361 -13.21 -26.80 11.85
CA ASN A 361 -12.31 -25.94 12.64
C ASN A 361 -11.22 -25.25 11.78
N GLN A 362 -11.19 -25.49 10.48
CA GLN A 362 -10.26 -24.83 9.56
C GLN A 362 -10.92 -23.61 8.94
N VAL A 363 -10.11 -22.58 8.69
CA VAL A 363 -10.52 -21.36 8.02
C VAL A 363 -9.55 -20.99 6.91
N GLN A 364 -10.08 -20.43 5.84
CA GLN A 364 -9.30 -19.67 4.86
C GLN A 364 -9.35 -18.19 5.23
N ILE A 365 -8.22 -17.53 5.08
CA ILE A 365 -7.96 -16.17 5.55
C ILE A 365 -7.36 -15.37 4.40
N LEU A 366 -7.78 -14.11 4.27
CA LEU A 366 -7.12 -13.13 3.40
C LEU A 366 -6.43 -12.07 4.28
N LEU A 367 -5.13 -11.84 4.09
CA LEU A 367 -4.25 -10.97 4.88
C LEU A 367 -4.09 -9.55 4.28
N ASN A 368 -5.15 -9.02 3.69
CA ASN A 368 -5.14 -7.78 2.91
C ASN A 368 -5.11 -6.48 3.74
N GLY A 369 -5.01 -6.54 5.07
CA GLY A 369 -4.79 -5.40 5.97
C GLY A 369 -3.35 -5.25 6.46
N VAL A 370 -2.48 -6.23 6.21
CA VAL A 370 -1.13 -6.35 6.79
C VAL A 370 -0.08 -5.49 6.07
N GLU A 371 0.84 -4.84 6.80
CA GLU A 371 1.95 -4.09 6.18
C GLU A 371 2.84 -5.00 5.31
N PRO A 372 3.25 -4.58 4.10
CA PRO A 372 4.08 -5.40 3.20
C PRO A 372 5.32 -5.97 3.89
N GLN A 373 6.01 -5.11 4.65
CA GLN A 373 7.29 -5.41 5.32
C GLN A 373 7.19 -6.52 6.37
N VAL A 374 5.99 -6.82 6.86
CA VAL A 374 5.80 -7.79 7.95
C VAL A 374 4.88 -8.94 7.57
N LEU A 375 4.29 -8.94 6.38
CA LEU A 375 3.40 -9.99 5.92
C LEU A 375 4.08 -11.37 5.95
N GLU A 376 5.39 -11.44 5.71
CA GLU A 376 6.17 -12.68 5.76
C GLU A 376 6.12 -13.36 7.15
N THR A 377 5.91 -12.58 8.21
CA THR A 377 5.81 -13.08 9.60
C THR A 377 4.42 -13.62 9.98
N PHE A 378 3.45 -13.54 9.06
CA PHE A 378 2.13 -14.21 9.17
C PHE A 378 2.16 -15.61 8.54
N GLY A 379 3.27 -16.34 8.75
CA GLY A 379 3.42 -17.73 8.39
C GLY A 379 2.84 -18.69 9.43
N LYS A 380 3.28 -19.96 9.37
CA LYS A 380 2.88 -21.00 10.33
C LYS A 380 3.20 -20.57 11.77
N GLY A 381 2.25 -20.77 12.69
CA GLY A 381 2.39 -20.46 14.11
C GLY A 381 1.99 -19.02 14.50
N ALA A 382 1.79 -18.12 13.53
CA ALA A 382 1.24 -16.80 13.79
C ALA A 382 -0.22 -16.91 14.28
N ASN A 383 -0.60 -16.07 15.24
CA ASN A 383 -1.93 -16.06 15.83
C ASN A 383 -2.68 -14.77 15.50
N LEU A 384 -3.95 -14.95 15.15
CA LEU A 384 -4.91 -13.88 14.92
C LEU A 384 -6.07 -14.02 15.91
N THR A 385 -6.59 -12.91 16.40
CA THR A 385 -7.82 -12.87 17.21
C THR A 385 -9.01 -12.66 16.29
N LEU A 386 -9.97 -13.57 16.33
CA LEU A 386 -11.28 -13.37 15.72
C LEU A 386 -12.07 -12.36 16.56
N VAL A 387 -12.63 -11.35 15.90
CA VAL A 387 -13.45 -10.33 16.55
C VAL A 387 -14.86 -10.31 15.96
N ASN A 388 -15.87 -10.17 16.83
CA ASN A 388 -17.25 -9.99 16.40
C ASN A 388 -17.52 -8.53 15.94
N ALA A 389 -18.76 -8.24 15.53
CA ALA A 389 -19.14 -6.90 15.08
C ALA A 389 -18.96 -5.80 16.14
N GLN A 390 -19.02 -6.17 17.43
CA GLN A 390 -18.78 -5.28 18.57
C GLN A 390 -17.28 -5.14 18.91
N GLY A 391 -16.39 -5.82 18.20
CA GLY A 391 -14.94 -5.83 18.44
C GLY A 391 -14.50 -6.76 19.58
N ALA A 392 -15.42 -7.55 20.16
CA ALA A 392 -15.08 -8.49 21.21
C ALA A 392 -14.38 -9.73 20.64
N ALA A 393 -13.31 -10.18 21.31
CA ALA A 393 -12.56 -11.36 20.95
C ALA A 393 -13.38 -12.64 21.19
N ILE A 394 -13.62 -13.43 20.15
CA ILE A 394 -14.43 -14.66 20.22
C ILE A 394 -13.57 -15.93 20.21
N ALA A 395 -12.45 -15.92 19.51
CA ALA A 395 -11.56 -17.08 19.35
C ALA A 395 -10.18 -16.64 18.86
N THR A 396 -9.23 -17.57 18.87
CA THR A 396 -7.90 -17.40 18.28
C THR A 396 -7.78 -18.31 17.06
N VAL A 397 -7.15 -17.84 15.99
CA VAL A 397 -6.79 -18.63 14.83
C VAL A 397 -5.28 -18.71 14.76
N GLU A 398 -4.76 -19.93 14.72
CA GLU A 398 -3.34 -20.18 14.44
C GLU A 398 -3.17 -20.46 12.95
N ILE A 399 -2.34 -19.68 12.27
CA ILE A 399 -2.02 -19.89 10.86
C ILE A 399 -1.23 -21.20 10.71
N THR A 400 -1.66 -22.05 9.81
CA THR A 400 -1.02 -23.34 9.49
C THR A 400 -0.18 -23.26 8.22
N GLY A 401 -0.45 -22.29 7.35
CA GLY A 401 0.35 -21.98 6.16
C GLY A 401 -0.15 -20.72 5.44
N ARG A 402 0.75 -20.06 4.72
CA ARG A 402 0.48 -18.88 3.91
C ARG A 402 0.96 -19.13 2.48
N ASN A 403 0.20 -18.63 1.50
CA ASN A 403 0.56 -18.53 0.10
C ASN A 403 0.12 -17.15 -0.39
N GLN A 404 1.08 -16.28 -0.69
CA GLN A 404 0.85 -14.86 -0.97
C GLN A 404 -0.01 -14.20 0.12
N LEU A 405 -1.13 -13.58 -0.26
CA LEU A 405 -2.08 -12.93 0.65
C LEU A 405 -3.06 -13.92 1.32
N HIS A 406 -3.09 -15.16 0.87
CA HIS A 406 -4.01 -16.18 1.39
C HIS A 406 -3.33 -17.02 2.47
N ALA A 407 -4.05 -17.30 3.55
CA ALA A 407 -3.59 -18.19 4.60
C ALA A 407 -4.66 -19.23 4.96
N LYS A 408 -4.20 -20.35 5.50
CA LYS A 408 -5.03 -21.34 6.17
C LYS A 408 -4.76 -21.29 7.65
N GLY A 409 -5.77 -21.53 8.47
CA GLY A 409 -5.59 -21.54 9.91
C GLY A 409 -6.56 -22.46 10.63
N THR A 410 -6.17 -22.87 11.83
CA THR A 410 -7.00 -23.67 12.75
C THR A 410 -7.57 -22.77 13.84
N VAL A 411 -8.88 -22.86 14.03
CA VAL A 411 -9.60 -22.12 15.06
C VAL A 411 -9.47 -22.82 16.41
N LYS A 412 -9.04 -22.07 17.41
CA LYS A 412 -9.09 -22.41 18.83
C LYS A 412 -10.21 -21.62 19.48
N LEU A 413 -11.40 -22.22 19.53
CA LEU A 413 -12.60 -21.62 20.13
C LEU A 413 -12.45 -21.53 21.65
N LYS A 414 -12.77 -20.36 22.22
CA LYS A 414 -12.91 -20.21 23.68
C LYS A 414 -14.26 -20.73 24.18
N THR A 415 -15.27 -20.76 23.31
CA THR A 415 -16.66 -21.16 23.59
C THR A 415 -17.24 -21.86 22.35
N PRO A 416 -18.13 -22.86 22.49
CA PRO A 416 -18.80 -23.47 21.35
C PRO A 416 -19.56 -22.41 20.53
N GLY A 417 -19.30 -22.33 19.23
CA GLY A 417 -19.94 -21.37 18.33
C GLY A 417 -19.52 -21.57 16.87
N THR A 418 -20.33 -21.09 15.95
CA THR A 418 -20.07 -21.13 14.50
C THR A 418 -19.40 -19.85 14.03
N ILE A 419 -18.28 -19.96 13.32
CA ILE A 419 -17.62 -18.81 12.68
C ILE A 419 -18.25 -18.59 11.30
N ALA A 420 -18.54 -17.34 10.98
CA ALA A 420 -19.05 -16.96 9.66
C ALA A 420 -17.92 -16.47 8.74
N SER A 421 -18.08 -16.67 7.44
CA SER A 421 -17.31 -15.93 6.44
C SER A 421 -17.55 -14.42 6.60
N GLY A 422 -16.52 -13.62 6.38
CA GLY A 422 -16.48 -12.19 6.67
C GLY A 422 -16.12 -11.82 8.11
N THR A 423 -15.86 -12.79 8.99
CA THR A 423 -15.41 -12.48 10.36
C THR A 423 -14.02 -11.86 10.32
N LEU A 424 -13.85 -10.74 11.02
CA LEU A 424 -12.61 -9.97 11.04
C LEU A 424 -11.57 -10.61 11.96
N LEU A 425 -10.30 -10.46 11.57
CA LEU A 425 -9.14 -10.97 12.28
C LEU A 425 -8.17 -9.84 12.59
N GLN A 426 -7.68 -9.83 13.83
CA GLN A 426 -6.73 -8.86 14.34
C GLN A 426 -5.44 -9.56 14.77
N GLU A 427 -4.28 -8.96 14.51
CA GLU A 427 -3.00 -9.52 14.95
C GLU A 427 -2.96 -9.75 16.47
N ARG A 428 -2.59 -10.98 16.87
CA ARG A 428 -2.30 -11.33 18.26
C ARG A 428 -0.81 -11.55 18.46
N SER A 429 -0.21 -12.39 17.62
CA SER A 429 1.23 -12.63 17.65
C SER A 429 1.74 -13.06 16.29
N ARG A 430 2.96 -12.68 15.93
CA ARG A 430 3.61 -13.08 14.68
C ARG A 430 4.85 -13.91 14.94
N VAL A 431 5.27 -14.70 13.97
CA VAL A 431 6.48 -15.52 14.05
C VAL A 431 7.48 -14.99 13.05
N ILE A 432 8.69 -14.66 13.51
CA ILE A 432 9.78 -14.39 12.56
C ILE A 432 10.21 -15.74 11.98
N PRO A 433 10.11 -15.94 10.64
CA PRO A 433 10.43 -17.22 10.03
C PRO A 433 11.89 -17.60 10.31
N SER A 434 12.17 -18.85 10.69
CA SER A 434 13.54 -19.28 11.01
C SER A 434 14.51 -19.13 9.83
N ASP A 435 13.98 -19.15 8.61
CA ASP A 435 14.64 -19.04 7.32
C ASP A 435 14.58 -17.63 6.70
N TRP A 436 14.25 -16.60 7.48
CA TRP A 436 14.32 -15.22 7.01
C TRP A 436 15.73 -14.90 6.48
N SER A 437 15.81 -14.21 5.34
CA SER A 437 17.06 -13.94 4.64
C SER A 437 17.32 -12.44 4.48
N LEU A 438 18.25 -12.00 3.65
CA LEU A 438 18.31 -10.70 2.96
C LEU A 438 18.44 -11.03 1.48
N ARG A 439 17.36 -10.80 0.71
CA ARG A 439 17.30 -11.17 -0.71
C ARG A 439 17.95 -10.08 -1.57
N ILE A 440 19.02 -10.44 -2.25
CA ILE A 440 19.79 -9.57 -3.15
C ILE A 440 19.51 -9.97 -4.59
N GLY A 441 18.89 -9.07 -5.35
CA GLY A 441 18.71 -9.22 -6.78
C GLY A 441 20.04 -9.08 -7.51
N LEU A 442 20.29 -9.91 -8.52
CA LEU A 442 21.46 -9.77 -9.39
C LEU A 442 21.04 -9.10 -10.70
N ASP A 443 21.56 -7.91 -10.95
CA ASP A 443 21.25 -7.16 -12.17
C ASP A 443 21.95 -7.77 -13.40
N PRO A 444 21.29 -7.80 -14.58
CA PRO A 444 21.90 -8.32 -15.82
C PRO A 444 23.23 -7.65 -16.20
N SER A 445 23.49 -6.41 -15.76
CA SER A 445 24.76 -5.71 -16.00
C SER A 445 25.99 -6.39 -15.40
N LEU A 446 25.82 -7.36 -14.48
CA LEU A 446 26.93 -8.15 -13.93
C LEU A 446 27.47 -9.19 -14.92
N GLY A 447 26.71 -9.56 -15.96
CA GLY A 447 27.14 -10.56 -16.94
C GLY A 447 27.59 -11.87 -16.28
N SER A 448 28.78 -12.36 -16.64
CA SER A 448 29.34 -13.60 -16.09
C SER A 448 29.71 -13.50 -14.61
N GLU A 449 29.93 -12.30 -14.06
CA GLU A 449 30.27 -12.11 -12.64
C GLU A 449 29.08 -12.33 -11.71
N ALA A 450 27.85 -12.45 -12.23
CA ALA A 450 26.67 -12.81 -11.43
C ALA A 450 26.85 -14.17 -10.71
N ALA A 451 27.57 -15.11 -11.34
CA ALA A 451 27.89 -16.40 -10.71
C ALA A 451 28.80 -16.25 -9.48
N ILE A 452 29.72 -15.27 -9.50
CA ILE A 452 30.59 -14.94 -8.37
C ILE A 452 29.74 -14.36 -7.24
N ALA A 453 28.88 -13.37 -7.54
CA ALA A 453 27.98 -12.80 -6.54
C ALA A 453 27.13 -13.88 -5.84
N LYS A 454 26.56 -14.80 -6.63
CA LYS A 454 25.75 -15.92 -6.11
C LYS A 454 26.52 -16.83 -5.16
N ALA A 455 27.82 -17.05 -5.40
CA ALA A 455 28.66 -17.90 -4.56
C ALA A 455 29.20 -17.18 -3.31
N GLU A 456 29.51 -15.88 -3.40
CA GLU A 456 30.16 -15.12 -2.33
C GLU A 456 29.17 -14.49 -1.33
N LEU A 457 27.97 -14.08 -1.76
CA LEU A 457 27.00 -13.41 -0.87
C LEU A 457 26.66 -14.22 0.39
N PRO A 458 26.35 -15.54 0.32
CA PRO A 458 26.08 -16.34 1.52
C PRO A 458 27.30 -16.51 2.45
N LYS A 459 28.52 -16.30 1.96
CA LYS A 459 29.74 -16.38 2.78
C LYS A 459 29.95 -15.14 3.64
N ILE A 460 29.38 -13.99 3.25
CA ILE A 460 29.39 -12.76 4.07
C ILE A 460 28.62 -12.99 5.36
N GLN A 461 27.42 -13.56 5.22
CA GLN A 461 26.57 -14.03 6.31
C GLN A 461 25.54 -15.01 5.73
N SER A 462 25.30 -16.12 6.44
CA SER A 462 24.46 -17.24 5.99
C SER A 462 23.03 -16.88 5.58
N ARG A 463 22.50 -15.78 6.11
CA ARG A 463 21.15 -15.27 5.81
C ARG A 463 21.10 -14.38 4.56
N ILE A 464 22.21 -14.12 3.87
CA ILE A 464 22.23 -13.28 2.68
C ILE A 464 22.18 -14.18 1.45
N GLU A 465 21.19 -13.98 0.60
CA GLU A 465 20.97 -14.83 -0.57
C GLU A 465 20.82 -14.02 -1.86
N ALA A 466 21.37 -14.56 -2.94
CA ALA A 466 21.21 -14.01 -4.28
C ALA A 466 20.00 -14.63 -4.96
N VAL A 467 19.11 -13.79 -5.50
CA VAL A 467 17.83 -14.21 -6.08
C VAL A 467 17.61 -13.56 -7.45
N PRO A 468 16.86 -14.20 -8.36
CA PRO A 468 16.51 -13.59 -9.64
C PRO A 468 15.54 -12.41 -9.44
N LEU A 469 15.70 -11.37 -10.26
CA LEU A 469 14.74 -10.26 -10.32
C LEU A 469 13.38 -10.74 -10.86
N LEU A 470 12.31 -10.04 -10.46
CA LEU A 470 10.93 -10.18 -10.92
C LEU A 470 10.22 -11.51 -10.60
N GLN A 471 10.90 -12.45 -9.92
CA GLN A 471 10.31 -13.74 -9.54
C GLN A 471 9.83 -13.78 -8.09
N GLN A 472 10.47 -12.99 -7.23
CA GLN A 472 10.18 -12.92 -5.80
C GLN A 472 10.58 -11.55 -5.26
N GLU A 473 10.35 -11.33 -3.97
CA GLU A 473 10.78 -10.11 -3.30
C GLU A 473 12.30 -9.95 -3.34
N VAL A 474 12.74 -8.74 -3.65
CA VAL A 474 14.14 -8.32 -3.63
C VAL A 474 14.24 -7.09 -2.74
N HIS A 475 15.17 -7.09 -1.79
CA HIS A 475 15.37 -5.96 -0.88
C HIS A 475 16.31 -4.92 -1.49
N TYR A 476 17.41 -5.41 -2.08
CA TYR A 476 18.43 -4.60 -2.74
C TYR A 476 18.93 -5.33 -3.98
N ILE A 477 19.47 -4.59 -4.94
CA ILE A 477 19.99 -5.14 -6.19
C ILE A 477 21.49 -4.86 -6.25
N LEU A 478 22.30 -5.89 -6.49
CA LEU A 478 23.72 -5.73 -6.83
C LEU A 478 23.83 -5.55 -8.34
N GLY A 479 24.46 -4.46 -8.78
CA GLY A 479 24.54 -4.15 -10.20
C GLY A 479 25.56 -3.06 -10.54
N ARG A 480 25.83 -2.89 -11.83
CA ARG A 480 26.66 -1.80 -12.35
C ARG A 480 25.79 -0.62 -12.78
N MET A 481 26.27 0.59 -12.55
CA MET A 481 25.66 1.79 -13.12
C MET A 481 25.82 1.78 -14.64
N THR A 482 24.75 1.51 -15.37
CA THR A 482 24.76 1.51 -16.84
C THR A 482 24.46 2.90 -17.39
N LYS A 483 24.84 3.16 -18.64
CA LYS A 483 24.53 4.44 -19.30
C LYS A 483 23.01 4.72 -19.38
N PRO A 484 22.15 3.75 -19.76
CA PRO A 484 20.70 3.96 -19.74
C PRO A 484 20.15 4.33 -18.35
N VAL A 485 20.62 3.65 -17.30
CA VAL A 485 20.18 3.92 -15.91
C VAL A 485 20.65 5.30 -15.46
N TYR A 486 21.90 5.65 -15.75
CA TYR A 486 22.48 6.97 -15.48
C TYR A 486 21.68 8.09 -16.15
N ASP A 487 21.37 7.93 -17.44
CA ASP A 487 20.61 8.93 -18.22
C ASP A 487 19.18 9.10 -17.69
N ALA A 488 18.52 8.00 -17.32
CA ALA A 488 17.20 8.05 -16.69
C ALA A 488 17.22 8.80 -15.34
N MET A 489 18.28 8.64 -14.55
CA MET A 489 18.45 9.36 -13.28
C MET A 489 18.75 10.85 -13.50
N GLN A 490 19.52 11.20 -14.52
CA GLN A 490 19.75 12.60 -14.89
C GLN A 490 18.46 13.30 -15.32
N GLN A 491 17.60 12.62 -16.10
CA GLN A 491 16.29 13.15 -16.48
C GLN A 491 15.40 13.40 -15.26
N ARG A 492 15.50 12.54 -14.23
CA ARG A 492 14.81 12.70 -12.94
C ARG A 492 15.48 13.70 -12.00
N LYS A 493 16.60 14.32 -12.40
CA LYS A 493 17.38 15.30 -11.62
C LYS A 493 17.83 14.77 -10.25
N LEU A 494 18.21 13.49 -10.19
CA LEU A 494 18.77 12.92 -8.98
C LEU A 494 20.15 13.53 -8.70
N ALA A 495 20.42 13.87 -7.44
CA ALA A 495 21.74 14.31 -6.99
C ALA A 495 22.68 13.10 -6.81
N ASP A 496 23.99 13.34 -6.84
CA ASP A 496 25.03 12.35 -6.49
C ASP A 496 24.93 11.01 -7.25
N ILE A 497 24.63 11.07 -8.56
CA ILE A 497 24.52 9.89 -9.41
C ILE A 497 25.91 9.22 -9.56
N PRO A 498 26.06 7.92 -9.23
CA PRO A 498 27.31 7.19 -9.42
C PRO A 498 27.84 7.22 -10.86
N ALA A 499 29.16 7.14 -11.02
CA ALA A 499 29.79 7.12 -12.34
C ALA A 499 29.38 5.88 -13.15
N VAL A 500 29.18 6.02 -14.46
CA VAL A 500 28.91 4.88 -15.35
C VAL A 500 30.02 3.83 -15.25
N GLY A 501 29.64 2.56 -15.13
CA GLY A 501 30.53 1.41 -14.95
C GLY A 501 30.91 1.10 -13.50
N SER A 502 30.56 1.96 -12.54
CA SER A 502 30.74 1.69 -11.11
C SER A 502 29.83 0.56 -10.63
N LEU A 503 30.34 -0.27 -9.71
CA LEU A 503 29.61 -1.37 -9.09
C LEU A 503 29.10 -0.94 -7.71
N GLY A 504 27.83 -1.22 -7.41
CA GLY A 504 27.24 -0.90 -6.12
C GLY A 504 25.90 -1.56 -5.88
N LEU A 505 25.20 -1.08 -4.85
CA LEU A 505 23.87 -1.56 -4.49
C LEU A 505 22.82 -0.56 -4.92
N PHE A 506 21.70 -1.05 -5.41
CA PHE A 506 20.50 -0.28 -5.66
C PHE A 506 19.40 -0.71 -4.69
N TYR A 507 18.46 0.18 -4.44
CA TYR A 507 17.14 -0.18 -3.93
C TYR A 507 16.40 -1.06 -4.96
N SER A 508 15.32 -1.72 -4.53
CA SER A 508 14.53 -2.59 -5.40
C SER A 508 13.96 -1.88 -6.64
N GLY A 509 13.76 -0.56 -6.58
CA GLY A 509 13.31 0.29 -7.70
C GLY A 509 14.43 0.75 -8.65
N LEU A 510 15.66 0.28 -8.46
CA LEU A 510 16.86 0.62 -9.23
C LEU A 510 17.43 2.02 -8.95
N GLU A 511 17.04 2.70 -7.87
CA GLU A 511 17.74 3.88 -7.37
C GLU A 511 19.02 3.51 -6.60
N PRO A 512 20.11 4.30 -6.68
CA PRO A 512 21.37 3.98 -6.02
C PRO A 512 21.21 4.01 -4.50
N LEU A 513 21.74 2.99 -3.81
CA LEU A 513 21.94 3.04 -2.37
C LEU A 513 23.16 3.96 -2.10
N PRO A 514 23.01 5.06 -1.34
CA PRO A 514 24.13 5.95 -1.02
C PRO A 514 25.31 5.19 -0.39
N GLU A 515 26.53 5.71 -0.60
CA GLU A 515 27.77 5.13 -0.05
C GLU A 515 28.01 3.65 -0.39
N SER A 516 27.39 3.13 -1.46
CA SER A 516 27.53 1.73 -1.89
C SER A 516 28.25 1.56 -3.23
N PHE A 517 28.55 2.62 -3.97
CA PHE A 517 29.20 2.53 -5.28
C PHE A 517 30.70 2.74 -5.20
N GLY A 518 31.45 1.87 -5.88
CA GLY A 518 32.91 1.94 -5.99
C GLY A 518 33.39 2.69 -7.23
N LYS A 519 34.63 2.40 -7.63
CA LYS A 519 35.23 2.95 -8.86
C LYS A 519 34.72 2.19 -10.10
N PRO A 520 34.63 2.84 -11.27
CA PRO A 520 34.35 2.13 -12.53
C PRO A 520 35.34 1.00 -12.79
N GLY A 521 34.83 -0.17 -13.20
CA GLY A 521 35.66 -1.34 -13.52
C GLY A 521 36.07 -2.22 -12.32
N GLU A 522 35.69 -1.86 -11.09
CA GLU A 522 35.84 -2.75 -9.92
C GLU A 522 35.13 -4.09 -10.18
N SER A 523 35.78 -5.22 -9.84
CA SER A 523 35.20 -6.56 -10.00
C SER A 523 34.24 -6.89 -8.86
N VAL A 524 33.31 -7.81 -9.11
CA VAL A 524 32.36 -8.27 -8.08
C VAL A 524 33.08 -8.88 -6.89
N ALA A 525 34.10 -9.71 -7.13
CA ALA A 525 34.89 -10.32 -6.05
C ALA A 525 35.56 -9.27 -5.16
N GLN A 526 36.22 -8.27 -5.76
CA GLN A 526 36.88 -7.19 -5.03
C GLN A 526 35.89 -6.38 -4.21
N ALA A 527 34.75 -5.98 -4.79
CA ALA A 527 33.76 -5.19 -4.09
C ALA A 527 33.15 -5.94 -2.89
N LEU A 528 32.83 -7.23 -3.04
CA LEU A 528 32.25 -8.04 -1.97
C LEU A 528 33.23 -8.28 -0.82
N GLU A 529 34.50 -8.53 -1.14
CA GLU A 529 35.55 -8.81 -0.15
C GLU A 529 36.01 -7.54 0.60
N GLN A 530 36.17 -6.42 -0.11
CA GLN A 530 36.91 -5.27 0.41
C GLN A 530 36.02 -4.10 0.87
N ARG A 531 34.76 -4.04 0.43
CA ARG A 531 33.95 -2.82 0.60
C ARG A 531 32.50 -3.06 1.00
N LEU A 532 31.81 -4.01 0.37
CA LEU A 532 30.38 -4.23 0.55
C LEU A 532 30.06 -5.13 1.75
N GLN A 533 31.02 -5.86 2.30
CA GLN A 533 30.79 -6.78 3.42
C GLN A 533 30.13 -6.10 4.64
N PRO A 534 30.61 -4.93 5.15
CA PRO A 534 29.95 -4.25 6.26
C PRO A 534 28.56 -3.75 5.88
N LYS A 535 28.40 -3.25 4.64
CA LYS A 535 27.12 -2.75 4.13
C LYS A 535 26.05 -3.85 4.17
N PHE A 536 26.34 -5.02 3.62
CA PHE A 536 25.43 -6.17 3.64
C PHE A 536 25.02 -6.60 5.05
N LYS A 537 25.96 -6.56 6.01
CA LYS A 537 25.67 -6.88 7.41
C LYS A 537 24.72 -5.86 8.05
N PHE A 538 24.90 -4.57 7.78
CA PHE A 538 23.97 -3.54 8.24
C PHE A 538 22.59 -3.68 7.59
N LEU A 539 22.52 -3.91 6.28
CA LEU A 539 21.24 -4.13 5.58
C LEU A 539 20.48 -5.34 6.12
N LEU A 540 21.20 -6.40 6.51
CA LEU A 540 20.62 -7.58 7.16
C LEU A 540 20.05 -7.25 8.54
N ALA A 541 20.79 -6.51 9.37
CA ALA A 541 20.30 -6.03 10.67
C ALA A 541 19.07 -5.13 10.50
N GLY A 542 19.11 -4.21 9.52
CA GLY A 542 17.99 -3.36 9.14
C GLY A 542 16.75 -4.18 8.75
N ARG A 543 16.89 -5.21 7.92
CA ARG A 543 15.75 -6.10 7.55
C ARG A 543 15.13 -6.75 8.78
N LEU A 544 15.93 -7.25 9.71
CA LEU A 544 15.40 -7.88 10.92
C LEU A 544 14.62 -6.89 11.80
N LEU A 545 15.11 -5.65 11.94
CA LEU A 545 14.40 -4.57 12.61
C LEU A 545 13.04 -4.29 11.94
N LYS A 546 12.98 -4.26 10.59
CA LYS A 546 11.73 -4.05 9.85
C LYS A 546 10.70 -5.15 10.09
N LEU A 547 11.12 -6.40 10.24
CA LEU A 547 10.21 -7.52 10.53
C LEU A 547 9.50 -7.36 11.89
N MET A 548 10.07 -6.59 12.82
CA MET A 548 9.49 -6.34 14.15
C MET A 548 8.37 -5.29 14.15
N LEU A 549 8.27 -4.44 13.11
CA LEU A 549 7.34 -3.31 13.07
C LEU A 549 5.88 -3.74 13.28
N ASN A 550 5.16 -3.03 14.16
CA ASN A 550 3.74 -3.29 14.41
C ASN A 550 2.92 -2.03 14.74
N PRO A 551 3.11 -0.88 14.04
CA PRO A 551 2.51 0.40 14.43
C PRO A 551 0.97 0.39 14.37
N THR A 552 0.38 -0.45 13.51
CA THR A 552 -1.07 -0.57 13.37
C THR A 552 -1.66 -1.66 14.27
N SER A 553 -0.83 -2.56 14.82
CA SER A 553 -1.27 -3.76 15.54
C SER A 553 -0.90 -3.87 17.00
N THR A 554 0.10 -3.11 17.46
CA THR A 554 0.38 -3.03 18.89
C THR A 554 -0.85 -2.57 19.69
N ARG A 555 -1.02 -3.17 20.87
CA ARG A 555 -2.02 -2.78 21.87
C ARG A 555 -1.47 -1.80 22.90
N LEU A 556 -0.16 -1.53 22.87
CA LEU A 556 0.43 -0.50 23.72
C LEU A 556 0.03 0.88 23.21
N ASN A 557 -0.36 1.76 24.12
CA ASN A 557 -0.67 3.15 23.84
C ASN A 557 0.61 3.98 23.90
N VAL A 558 1.34 4.01 22.80
CA VAL A 558 2.63 4.69 22.70
C VAL A 558 2.72 5.56 21.45
N LYS A 559 3.60 6.56 21.50
CA LYS A 559 3.92 7.43 20.36
C LYS A 559 5.43 7.61 20.26
N ALA A 560 5.89 7.73 19.01
CA ALA A 560 7.24 8.13 18.67
C ALA A 560 7.19 9.31 17.69
N ALA A 561 8.08 10.28 17.85
CA ALA A 561 8.18 11.45 16.98
C ALA A 561 9.61 11.94 16.87
N VAL A 562 9.92 12.60 15.75
CA VAL A 562 11.16 13.34 15.53
C VAL A 562 10.82 14.81 15.46
N ARG A 563 11.52 15.64 16.23
CA ARG A 563 11.36 17.09 16.30
C ARG A 563 12.65 17.78 15.92
N ILE A 564 12.59 18.83 15.11
CA ILE A 564 13.74 19.72 14.89
C ILE A 564 13.91 20.59 16.14
N ALA A 565 15.11 20.64 16.69
CA ALA A 565 15.42 21.37 17.91
C ALA A 565 15.04 22.85 17.77
N GLY A 566 14.29 23.38 18.75
CA GLY A 566 13.77 24.75 18.74
C GLY A 566 12.48 24.95 17.93
N ALA A 567 12.05 23.97 17.13
CA ALA A 567 10.76 24.00 16.46
C ALA A 567 9.61 23.58 17.41
N ARG A 568 8.45 24.21 17.26
CA ARG A 568 7.22 23.80 17.98
C ARG A 568 6.56 22.57 17.36
N GLU A 569 6.78 22.32 16.08
CA GLU A 569 6.17 21.21 15.34
C GLU A 569 7.11 20.01 15.20
N PHE A 570 6.53 18.82 15.12
CA PHE A 570 7.25 17.60 14.76
C PHE A 570 7.61 17.58 13.27
N ALA A 571 8.76 16.98 12.96
CA ALA A 571 9.19 16.65 11.60
C ALA A 571 8.43 15.42 11.07
N ALA A 572 8.22 14.43 11.95
CA ALA A 572 7.45 13.23 11.68
C ALA A 572 6.96 12.62 13.00
N GLN A 573 5.84 11.89 12.97
CA GLN A 573 5.31 11.18 14.14
C GLN A 573 4.58 9.90 13.74
N VAL A 574 4.61 8.91 14.63
CA VAL A 574 3.83 7.68 14.56
C VAL A 574 3.18 7.42 15.91
N VAL A 575 1.88 7.12 15.87
CA VAL A 575 1.07 6.79 17.04
C VAL A 575 0.56 5.36 16.88
N ALA A 576 0.65 4.57 17.94
CA ALA A 576 0.06 3.24 17.99
C ALA A 576 -1.47 3.31 17.83
N VAL A 577 -2.00 2.67 16.78
CA VAL A 577 -3.40 2.89 16.36
C VAL A 577 -4.42 2.25 17.30
N ARG A 578 -4.06 1.16 18.00
CA ARG A 578 -5.01 0.37 18.82
C ARG A 578 -4.85 0.50 20.33
N GLY A 579 -3.80 1.16 20.82
CA GLY A 579 -3.63 1.44 22.24
C GLY A 579 -4.38 2.69 22.73
N GLY A 580 -4.64 3.67 21.84
CA GLY A 580 -5.31 4.93 22.17
C GLY A 580 -6.79 5.00 21.76
N GLN A 581 -7.62 5.71 22.53
CA GLN A 581 -9.02 6.01 22.18
C GLN A 581 -9.17 7.10 21.10
N THR A 582 -8.09 7.79 20.74
CA THR A 582 -8.09 8.81 19.71
C THR A 582 -7.94 8.16 18.34
N ALA A 583 -8.95 8.36 17.48
CA ALA A 583 -8.84 8.11 16.04
C ALA A 583 -7.51 8.68 15.52
N PRO A 584 -6.84 8.02 14.55
CA PRO A 584 -5.55 8.48 14.05
C PRO A 584 -5.66 9.96 13.66
N LEU A 585 -4.95 10.81 14.43
CA LEU A 585 -4.67 12.17 14.03
C LEU A 585 -3.79 12.06 12.78
N GLY A 586 -4.41 12.17 11.61
CA GLY A 586 -3.77 12.33 10.30
C GLY A 586 -2.65 11.33 10.02
N VAL A 587 -2.96 10.26 9.28
CA VAL A 587 -1.97 9.69 8.35
C VAL A 587 -1.71 10.77 7.30
N GLY A 588 -0.83 11.70 7.64
CA GLY A 588 -0.80 13.01 6.99
C GLY A 588 0.24 13.95 7.60
N GLN A 589 1.43 13.44 7.88
CA GLN A 589 2.62 14.25 7.63
C GLN A 589 3.53 13.39 6.77
N SER A 590 3.58 13.74 5.48
CA SER A 590 4.73 13.44 4.65
C SER A 590 5.98 13.69 5.49
N ALA A 591 6.90 12.72 5.54
CA ALA A 591 8.25 12.89 6.06
C ALA A 591 8.74 14.31 5.75
N LYS A 592 8.82 15.20 6.75
CA LYS A 592 9.38 16.54 6.51
C LYS A 592 10.86 16.36 6.20
N GLN A 593 11.34 17.20 5.30
CA GLN A 593 12.76 17.30 4.98
C GLN A 593 13.49 17.95 6.16
N ILE A 594 14.60 17.34 6.57
CA ILE A 594 15.51 17.82 7.60
C ILE A 594 16.85 18.11 6.93
N ARG A 595 17.39 19.31 7.13
CA ARG A 595 18.67 19.69 6.51
C ARG A 595 19.85 19.08 7.25
N VAL A 596 20.93 18.79 6.53
CA VAL A 596 22.21 18.45 7.14
C VAL A 596 22.62 19.56 8.12
N ASN A 597 23.18 19.16 9.26
CA ASN A 597 23.51 19.99 10.42
C ASN A 597 22.33 20.51 11.25
N GLU A 598 21.07 20.28 10.84
CA GLU A 598 19.96 20.49 11.75
C GLU A 598 20.04 19.50 12.91
N LYS A 599 19.59 19.99 14.07
CA LYS A 599 19.59 19.24 15.31
C LYS A 599 18.21 18.64 15.51
N ILE A 600 18.13 17.35 15.79
CA ILE A 600 16.88 16.65 16.07
C ILE A 600 16.83 16.15 17.51
N GLN A 601 15.60 16.00 17.99
CA GLN A 601 15.24 15.31 19.22
C GLN A 601 14.15 14.29 18.92
N ILE A 602 14.26 13.13 19.53
CA ILE A 602 13.25 12.08 19.47
C ILE A 602 12.35 12.28 20.68
N VAL A 603 11.05 12.21 20.46
CA VAL A 603 10.05 12.26 21.53
C VAL A 603 9.36 10.92 21.57
N VAL A 604 9.46 10.23 22.71
CA VAL A 604 8.76 8.98 22.96
C VAL A 604 7.77 9.19 24.09
N GLU A 605 6.56 8.67 23.93
CA GLU A 605 5.47 8.87 24.88
C GLU A 605 4.87 7.51 25.25
N ASN A 606 4.77 7.29 26.55
CA ASN A 606 4.17 6.11 27.15
C ASN A 606 2.85 6.51 27.82
N ASN A 607 1.73 6.15 27.20
CA ASN A 607 0.40 6.38 27.76
C ASN A 607 -0.16 5.15 28.49
N GLU A 608 0.66 4.13 28.76
CA GLU A 608 0.29 3.02 29.64
C GLU A 608 0.28 3.44 31.11
N ALA A 609 -0.33 2.61 31.95
CA ALA A 609 -0.31 2.78 33.41
C ALA A 609 0.95 2.18 34.07
N LYS A 610 1.87 1.64 33.28
CA LYS A 610 3.11 1.01 33.72
C LYS A 610 4.29 1.52 32.91
N ASP A 611 5.47 1.42 33.49
CA ASP A 611 6.72 1.71 32.83
C ASP A 611 6.97 0.73 31.67
N LEU A 612 7.64 1.20 30.62
CA LEU A 612 8.00 0.41 29.44
C LEU A 612 9.50 0.53 29.18
N ASP A 613 10.15 -0.59 28.89
CA ASP A 613 11.50 -0.56 28.35
C ASP A 613 11.48 -0.01 26.94
N CYS A 614 12.52 0.72 26.55
CA CYS A 614 12.55 1.39 25.25
C CYS A 614 13.94 1.39 24.61
N ALA A 615 14.10 0.65 23.52
CA ALA A 615 15.30 0.69 22.67
C ALA A 615 15.08 1.61 21.47
N ILE A 616 16.12 2.36 21.07
CA ILE A 616 16.06 3.29 19.94
C ILE A 616 17.23 3.08 19.00
N VAL A 617 16.91 2.97 17.72
CA VAL A 617 17.86 2.66 16.66
C VAL A 617 17.65 3.63 15.50
N PHE A 618 18.72 4.24 15.02
CA PHE A 618 18.73 5.03 13.79
C PHE A 618 19.14 4.15 12.61
N LEU A 619 18.39 4.27 11.52
CA LEU A 619 18.68 3.66 10.23
C LEU A 619 18.98 4.81 9.27
N SER A 620 20.23 4.92 8.85
CA SER A 620 20.67 5.96 7.90
C SER A 620 20.23 5.65 6.46
N ALA A 621 20.34 6.64 5.58
CA ALA A 621 19.93 6.52 4.17
C ALA A 621 20.77 5.54 3.33
N ASP A 622 21.97 5.21 3.79
CA ASP A 622 22.82 4.15 3.23
C ASP A 622 22.64 2.80 3.95
N GLY A 623 21.62 2.70 4.82
CA GLY A 623 21.21 1.47 5.50
C GLY A 623 22.07 1.07 6.68
N GLU A 624 22.95 1.94 7.20
CA GLU A 624 23.66 1.66 8.46
C GLU A 624 22.72 1.68 9.65
N VAL A 625 22.96 0.74 10.57
CA VAL A 625 22.29 0.69 11.86
C VAL A 625 23.17 1.43 12.87
N GLN A 626 22.70 2.58 13.32
CA GLN A 626 23.41 3.42 14.27
C GLN A 626 22.59 3.50 15.57
N PRO A 627 23.17 3.18 16.72
CA PRO A 627 22.48 3.39 17.99
C PRO A 627 22.35 4.89 18.24
N LEU A 628 21.19 5.32 18.73
CA LEU A 628 21.05 6.67 19.29
C LEU A 628 21.19 6.58 20.81
N PRO A 629 21.95 7.50 21.42
CA PRO A 629 22.21 7.41 22.85
C PRO A 629 20.91 7.62 23.63
N PHE A 630 20.69 6.78 24.66
CA PHE A 630 19.57 6.73 25.64
C PHE A 630 18.24 6.19 25.04
N THR A 631 17.51 5.24 25.64
CA THR A 631 16.85 5.16 26.98
C THR A 631 16.82 3.69 27.46
N SER A 632 16.55 3.44 28.75
CA SER A 632 16.22 2.09 29.26
C SER A 632 14.75 1.93 29.67
N ILE A 633 14.11 2.97 30.19
CA ILE A 633 12.74 2.93 30.71
C ILE A 633 12.04 4.26 30.40
N VAL A 634 10.83 4.18 29.85
CA VAL A 634 9.90 5.30 29.68
C VAL A 634 8.81 5.18 30.76
N PRO A 635 8.78 6.08 31.76
CA PRO A 635 7.83 5.97 32.86
C PRO A 635 6.37 6.05 32.41
N ALA A 636 5.48 5.41 33.16
CA ALA A 636 4.04 5.44 32.94
C ALA A 636 3.50 6.88 32.80
N LYS A 637 2.63 7.11 31.82
CA LYS A 637 1.97 8.41 31.59
C LYS A 637 2.94 9.58 31.40
N THR A 638 4.09 9.34 30.78
CA THR A 638 5.09 10.38 30.50
C THR A 638 5.46 10.46 29.02
N ALA A 639 5.94 11.63 28.62
CA ALA A 639 6.68 11.83 27.39
C ALA A 639 8.10 12.27 27.73
N ILE A 640 9.09 11.64 27.10
CA ILE A 640 10.51 11.98 27.29
C ILE A 640 11.15 12.38 25.97
N GLU A 641 12.06 13.33 26.03
CA GLU A 641 12.87 13.79 24.90
C GLU A 641 14.23 13.08 24.94
N ILE A 642 14.69 12.59 23.79
CA ILE A 642 15.91 11.81 23.64
C ILE A 642 16.74 12.39 22.50
N PRO A 643 18.01 12.75 22.75
CA PRO A 643 18.67 12.77 24.06
C PRO A 643 18.04 13.85 24.96
N GLY A 644 18.19 13.74 26.30
CA GLY A 644 17.45 14.55 27.31
C GLY A 644 17.49 16.08 27.10
N ASN A 645 16.73 16.85 27.90
CA ASN A 645 16.31 18.27 27.71
C ASN A 645 17.35 19.36 27.31
N ARG A 646 18.62 19.05 26.99
CA ARG A 646 19.63 19.97 26.45
C ARG A 646 20.53 19.37 25.37
N THR A 647 20.31 18.12 24.97
CA THR A 647 21.19 17.40 24.04
C THR A 647 20.42 17.05 22.78
N THR A 648 21.06 17.22 21.63
CA THR A 648 20.45 17.03 20.31
C THR A 648 21.34 16.13 19.46
N VAL A 649 20.74 15.36 18.56
CA VAL A 649 21.48 14.62 17.54
C VAL A 649 21.62 15.52 16.33
N THR A 650 22.85 15.76 15.87
CA THR A 650 23.09 16.48 14.61
C THR A 650 22.87 15.52 13.46
N VAL A 651 22.02 15.90 12.51
CA VAL A 651 21.80 15.13 11.28
C VAL A 651 23.01 15.29 10.37
N THR A 652 23.65 14.18 10.02
CA THR A 652 24.79 14.13 9.11
C THR A 652 24.41 13.44 7.80
N PRO A 653 25.21 13.59 6.73
CA PRO A 653 25.09 12.76 5.55
C PRO A 653 25.15 11.25 5.90
N PRO A 654 24.70 10.36 4.99
CA PRO A 654 24.30 10.62 3.61
C PRO A 654 22.89 11.24 3.46
N LEU A 655 22.67 11.92 2.33
CA LEU A 655 21.36 12.44 1.95
C LEU A 655 20.41 11.28 1.60
N GLY A 656 19.11 11.52 1.78
CA GLY A 656 18.05 10.55 1.49
C GLY A 656 17.23 10.15 2.71
N MET A 657 16.44 9.09 2.58
CA MET A 657 15.50 8.69 3.62
C MET A 657 16.20 8.05 4.80
N SER A 658 15.96 8.55 6.00
CA SER A 658 16.42 7.94 7.24
C SER A 658 15.25 7.67 8.18
N GLU A 659 15.47 6.77 9.14
CA GLU A 659 14.44 6.34 10.06
C GLU A 659 14.95 6.25 11.49
N VAL A 660 14.10 6.65 12.42
CA VAL A 660 14.28 6.33 13.84
C VAL A 660 13.29 5.24 14.19
N MET A 661 13.81 4.07 14.54
CA MET A 661 13.03 2.97 15.05
C MET A 661 13.01 3.00 16.59
N VAL A 662 11.81 2.98 17.16
CA VAL A 662 11.55 3.00 18.59
C VAL A 662 10.82 1.72 18.97
N VAL A 663 11.44 0.94 19.85
CA VAL A 663 10.92 -0.36 20.30
C VAL A 663 10.60 -0.27 21.78
N PHE A 664 9.31 -0.25 22.12
CA PHE A 664 8.82 -0.37 23.48
C PHE A 664 8.56 -1.84 23.81
N SER A 665 8.87 -2.24 25.04
CA SER A 665 8.55 -3.55 25.58
C SER A 665 8.01 -3.47 27.00
N THR A 666 7.14 -4.42 27.32
CA THR A 666 6.68 -4.69 28.70
C THR A 666 7.61 -5.66 29.43
N THR A 667 8.58 -6.25 28.73
CA THR A 667 9.67 -7.08 29.24
C THR A 667 10.99 -6.32 29.14
N SER A 668 11.99 -6.77 29.91
CA SER A 668 13.33 -6.13 29.92
C SER A 668 13.99 -6.19 28.54
N LEU A 669 14.60 -5.07 28.13
CA LEU A 669 15.47 -4.92 26.95
C LEU A 669 16.93 -4.61 27.35
N GLU A 670 17.30 -4.92 28.60
CA GLU A 670 18.57 -4.50 29.20
C GLU A 670 19.79 -4.95 28.41
N GLN A 671 19.81 -6.19 27.90
CA GLN A 671 20.96 -6.71 27.15
C GLN A 671 21.07 -6.05 25.78
N ALA A 672 19.95 -5.86 25.09
CA ALA A 672 19.90 -5.16 23.82
C ALA A 672 20.35 -3.70 23.97
N ILE A 673 19.87 -3.00 25.00
CA ILE A 673 20.26 -1.62 25.31
C ILE A 673 21.77 -1.54 25.62
N THR A 674 22.28 -2.47 26.42
CA THR A 674 23.72 -2.55 26.71
C THR A 674 24.54 -2.76 25.44
N GLN A 675 24.11 -3.65 24.55
CA GLN A 675 24.78 -3.86 23.26
C GLN A 675 24.65 -2.67 22.32
N LEU A 676 23.54 -1.93 22.34
CA LEU A 676 23.40 -0.66 21.60
C LEU A 676 24.36 0.41 22.11
N GLN A 677 24.60 0.47 23.42
CA GLN A 677 25.59 1.38 24.02
C GLN A 677 27.00 1.02 23.55
N VAL A 678 27.38 -0.25 23.60
CA VAL A 678 28.68 -0.73 23.07
C VAL A 678 28.82 -0.38 21.59
N LEU A 679 27.78 -0.65 20.78
CA LEU A 679 27.76 -0.32 19.35
C LEU A 679 27.95 1.18 19.07
N SER A 680 27.56 2.06 20.02
CA SER A 680 27.71 3.51 19.88
C SER A 680 29.16 3.98 20.08
N GLU A 681 29.95 3.18 20.79
CA GLU A 681 31.36 3.44 21.10
C GLU A 681 32.30 2.74 20.11
N THR A 682 31.85 1.63 19.50
CA THR A 682 32.62 0.85 18.52
C THR A 682 32.89 1.64 17.24
N ARG A 683 34.17 1.66 16.83
CA ARG A 683 34.64 2.21 15.54
C ARG A 683 35.27 1.09 14.69
N GLY A 684 35.19 1.22 13.37
CA GLY A 684 35.84 0.30 12.43
C GLY A 684 35.01 -0.92 12.02
N ASP A 685 35.68 -1.89 11.39
CA ASP A 685 35.07 -2.95 10.58
C ASP A 685 34.18 -3.95 11.35
N ASP A 686 34.36 -4.09 12.67
CA ASP A 686 33.54 -5.01 13.49
C ASP A 686 32.14 -4.45 13.83
N ARG A 687 31.92 -3.15 13.63
CA ARG A 687 30.65 -2.47 13.95
C ARG A 687 29.43 -3.12 13.27
N ALA A 688 29.58 -3.54 12.02
CA ALA A 688 28.49 -4.16 11.28
C ALA A 688 28.15 -5.57 11.78
N GLY A 689 29.14 -6.32 12.26
CA GLY A 689 28.92 -7.62 12.91
C GLY A 689 28.20 -7.47 14.24
N GLN A 690 28.62 -6.49 15.05
CA GLN A 690 27.97 -6.14 16.30
C GLN A 690 26.52 -5.70 16.10
N ALA A 691 26.23 -4.89 15.08
CA ALA A 691 24.85 -4.50 14.77
C ALA A 691 23.92 -5.71 14.59
N ILE A 692 24.35 -6.76 13.89
CA ILE A 692 23.56 -8.00 13.74
C ILE A 692 23.33 -8.65 15.11
N SER A 693 24.37 -8.79 15.94
CA SER A 693 24.26 -9.37 17.29
C SER A 693 23.29 -8.57 18.17
N THR A 694 23.38 -7.24 18.14
CA THR A 694 22.53 -6.34 18.92
C THR A 694 21.06 -6.49 18.52
N VAL A 695 20.77 -6.54 17.22
CA VAL A 695 19.38 -6.71 16.75
C VAL A 695 18.84 -8.12 17.06
N ASN A 696 19.67 -9.16 16.99
CA ASN A 696 19.26 -10.50 17.43
C ASN A 696 18.96 -10.54 18.93
N THR A 697 19.80 -9.90 19.75
CA THR A 697 19.56 -9.80 21.20
C THR A 697 18.26 -9.07 21.50
N LEU A 698 17.98 -7.97 20.78
CA LEU A 698 16.71 -7.25 20.87
C LEU A 698 15.53 -8.17 20.53
N LEU A 699 15.61 -8.97 19.47
CA LEU A 699 14.58 -9.94 19.13
C LEU A 699 14.40 -10.98 20.25
N ASP A 700 15.50 -11.56 20.74
CA ASP A 700 15.48 -12.61 21.76
C ASP A 700 14.83 -12.11 23.06
N GLU A 701 15.10 -10.87 23.48
CA GLU A 701 14.46 -10.26 24.65
C GLU A 701 12.97 -9.95 24.41
N LEU A 702 12.58 -9.53 23.21
CA LEU A 702 11.17 -9.30 22.84
C LEU A 702 10.34 -10.58 22.83
N VAL A 703 10.94 -11.73 22.50
CA VAL A 703 10.24 -13.03 22.49
C VAL A 703 10.33 -13.77 23.84
N GLY A 704 10.95 -13.15 24.87
CA GLY A 704 11.04 -13.68 26.23
C GLY A 704 12.20 -14.66 26.49
N GLY A 705 13.25 -14.63 25.65
CA GLY A 705 14.41 -15.54 25.65
C GLY A 705 15.45 -15.34 26.77
N GLY A 706 15.05 -14.94 27.97
CA GLY A 706 15.96 -14.87 29.12
C GLY A 706 16.42 -16.26 29.58
N ARG A 707 17.63 -16.69 29.16
CA ARG A 707 18.44 -17.82 29.68
C ARG A 707 17.72 -19.14 30.09
N ARG A 708 18.00 -20.17 29.26
CA ARG A 708 18.19 -21.61 29.56
C ARG A 708 16.97 -22.51 29.85
N GLY A 709 16.79 -23.46 28.92
CA GLY A 709 16.23 -24.81 29.13
C GLY A 709 16.28 -25.59 27.82
N SER A 710 17.17 -26.57 27.71
CA SER A 710 17.32 -27.43 26.53
C SER A 710 16.02 -28.15 26.14
N SER A 711 15.74 -28.19 24.83
CA SER A 711 14.87 -29.16 24.12
C SER A 711 13.50 -28.72 23.57
N GLN A 712 13.16 -27.44 23.50
CA GLN A 712 12.10 -26.99 22.58
C GLN A 712 12.56 -25.75 21.82
N THR A 713 12.61 -25.86 20.49
CA THR A 713 12.69 -24.72 19.57
C THR A 713 11.47 -23.85 19.79
N GLN A 714 11.55 -22.94 20.76
CA GLN A 714 10.51 -21.96 21.00
C GLN A 714 10.51 -21.02 19.79
N GLU A 715 9.43 -21.04 19.01
CA GLU A 715 9.26 -20.16 17.86
C GLU A 715 9.42 -18.70 18.32
N GLN A 716 10.28 -17.92 17.64
CA GLN A 716 10.50 -16.50 17.92
C GLN A 716 9.20 -15.72 17.65
N ARG A 717 8.38 -15.57 18.69
CA ARG A 717 7.01 -15.07 18.60
C ARG A 717 6.89 -13.69 19.23
N LEU A 718 6.56 -12.70 18.40
CA LEU A 718 6.29 -11.32 18.82
C LEU A 718 4.81 -11.19 19.21
N ASP A 719 4.50 -10.84 20.46
CA ASP A 719 3.12 -10.60 20.94
C ASP A 719 2.79 -9.09 20.85
N SER A 720 1.71 -8.75 20.14
CA SER A 720 1.28 -7.36 19.94
C SER A 720 0.82 -6.66 21.22
N GLN A 721 0.59 -7.40 22.31
CA GLN A 721 0.29 -6.86 23.63
C GLN A 721 1.51 -6.53 24.47
N GLN A 722 2.67 -7.08 24.13
CA GLN A 722 3.89 -6.96 24.94
C GLN A 722 4.88 -5.97 24.37
N MET A 723 4.75 -5.61 23.09
CA MET A 723 5.71 -4.74 22.40
C MET A 723 5.06 -3.79 21.40
N ALA A 724 5.76 -2.68 21.14
CA ALA A 724 5.48 -1.75 20.05
C ALA A 724 6.79 -1.36 19.35
N ALA A 725 6.92 -1.66 18.06
CA ALA A 725 8.02 -1.24 17.21
C ALA A 725 7.48 -0.24 16.19
N LEU A 726 7.89 1.01 16.32
CA LEU A 726 7.46 2.13 15.51
C LEU A 726 8.66 2.64 14.69
N SER A 727 8.44 2.95 13.41
CA SER A 727 9.44 3.64 12.57
C SER A 727 8.96 5.04 12.25
N VAL A 728 9.79 6.04 12.60
CA VAL A 728 9.58 7.45 12.26
C VAL A 728 10.51 7.82 11.12
N THR A 729 9.95 8.00 9.93
CA THR A 729 10.70 8.24 8.69
C THR A 729 10.78 9.74 8.36
N PHE A 730 11.96 10.22 7.94
CA PHE A 730 12.20 11.58 7.44
C PHE A 730 13.24 11.60 6.31
N GLU A 731 13.30 12.68 5.53
CA GLU A 731 14.26 12.84 4.44
C GLU A 731 15.38 13.79 4.85
N ILE A 732 16.65 13.39 4.69
CA ILE A 732 17.82 14.24 4.90
C ILE A 732 18.17 14.94 3.58
N ILE A 733 18.21 16.27 3.60
CA ILE A 733 18.55 17.10 2.43
C ILE A 733 19.77 17.99 2.70
N GLY A 734 20.46 18.40 1.64
CA GLY A 734 21.65 19.25 1.70
C GLY A 734 21.41 20.68 2.15
#